data_AF-A0A455SYH6-F1
#
_entry.id   AF-A0A455SYH6-F1
#
_cell.length_a   1.000
_cell.length_b   1.000
_cell.length_c   1.000
_cell.angle_alpha   90.00
_cell.angle_beta   90.00
_cell.angle_gamma   90.00
#
_symmetry.space_group_name_H-M   'P 1'
#
loop_
_entity.id
_entity.type
_entity.pdbx_description
1 polymer ?
#
loop_
_entity_poly.entity_id
_entity_poly.type
_entity_poly.pdbx_seq_one_letter_code
_entity_poly.pdbx_strand_id
1 'polypeptide(L)'
;MQHRTWSRPNPVGTERPLCLIETSCLFLLLLLLILGLGLPAARPGKAAAAAESEGSATCHLKNGIKHVIYIQFDNVHLMRDNPNVPSDLEQMPHLLNFIENNGIMLSNNHTPLIAHTGTNILTSLTGVYPDRHGVAISNSYRYFNPDGTSNPASAFAYWTDPVYDPSDPTPTDTTYNMLNELGANAPAPWVPYTRAGCNVGGIGASNIVLENIGTDIPTVFGADSPEAREVKANPAQAYADFVGISIHCARNNPLCSSEHGGKPDLLPDEPGGYQGYQALFGHKYIAPQISPDGPLTDLDGHIIQDTQGHIGFPGFDGMEASVSLAYIAAMQEHDVPVTYAYISDAHDNHPGGPAFGPGQAGYVAALRAYDEAFDRFFQRLERDGITPANTLFVITADEGDHFVGGPPTPTDCDGVNVPCNYSLIGEINVNMTGLLATQQGITTPFQLHADSAPAIYITGNPGRTDPVTRAFERATGKLTAVNPITGKSEPLTQYMADPVEMKLLHMVTADPARTPTFVWFANPDYYIYAGPANCNAPCVQVGPTYAWNHGDIAPDINRTWLGLVGPGVRHLGRNDSIWADHTDIRPTMMELLGLKDDYRHDGRVLIEALDDSALPPTVRRSRGLLIQLGQLLKRINAPVGDLGLSTLRISTLALESGSPDNDSTYTRMASQLQLLTAQRNALADELLTLLEGAEFGGGGQQAAAKLTPARTATLLARGNNLLQRAHGLTTRRSR
;
A
#
# COMPACT_ATOMS: atom_id res chain seq x y z
N MET A 1 -10.21 -8.49 -3.22
CA MET A 1 -10.58 -7.54 -2.14
C MET A 1 -12.02 -7.70 -1.65
N GLN A 2 -12.30 -8.65 -0.76
CA GLN A 2 -13.63 -8.79 -0.15
C GLN A 2 -13.82 -7.74 0.96
N HIS A 3 -14.63 -6.70 0.73
CA HIS A 3 -15.31 -6.03 1.83
C HIS A 3 -16.29 -7.02 2.47
N ARG A 4 -15.90 -7.67 3.59
CA ARG A 4 -16.83 -8.46 4.41
C ARG A 4 -18.02 -7.57 4.78
N THR A 5 -19.19 -7.87 4.22
CA THR A 5 -20.43 -7.16 4.53
C THR A 5 -20.81 -7.41 5.99
N TRP A 6 -20.77 -6.36 6.79
CA TRP A 6 -21.23 -6.38 8.18
C TRP A 6 -22.74 -6.63 8.22
N SER A 7 -23.16 -7.85 8.54
CA SER A 7 -24.56 -8.18 8.79
C SER A 7 -25.09 -7.42 10.03
N ARG A 8 -25.99 -6.45 9.81
CA ARG A 8 -26.68 -5.69 10.87
C ARG A 8 -27.69 -6.56 11.63
N PRO A 9 -27.85 -6.40 12.96
CA PRO A 9 -29.03 -6.87 13.68
C PRO A 9 -30.22 -5.91 13.46
N ASN A 10 -31.41 -6.46 13.25
CA ASN A 10 -32.68 -5.73 13.14
C ASN A 10 -32.94 -4.78 14.33
N PRO A 11 -33.40 -3.53 14.12
CA PRO A 11 -33.98 -2.72 15.18
C PRO A 11 -35.51 -2.87 15.22
N VAL A 12 -36.01 -3.30 16.37
CA VAL A 12 -37.42 -3.11 16.76
C VAL A 12 -37.59 -1.66 17.23
N GLY A 13 -38.60 -0.98 16.70
CA GLY A 13 -38.76 0.47 16.80
C GLY A 13 -39.27 1.01 18.13
N THR A 14 -39.31 2.36 18.22
CA THR A 14 -40.49 3.17 18.58
C THR A 14 -40.15 4.67 18.55
N GLU A 15 -40.98 5.42 17.81
CA GLU A 15 -41.55 6.76 18.07
C GLU A 15 -40.67 8.04 18.15
N ARG A 16 -40.99 8.98 17.24
CA ARG A 16 -40.75 10.43 17.31
C ARG A 16 -41.87 11.14 18.10
N PRO A 17 -41.68 12.38 18.59
CA PRO A 17 -42.11 13.57 17.81
C PRO A 17 -41.09 14.74 17.87
N LEU A 18 -40.78 15.44 16.76
CA LEU A 18 -41.41 16.67 16.24
C LEU A 18 -41.48 17.86 17.21
N CYS A 19 -40.68 18.91 16.94
CA CYS A 19 -41.13 20.30 17.05
C CYS A 19 -40.30 21.24 16.15
N LEU A 20 -41.00 22.18 15.52
CA LEU A 20 -40.59 23.19 14.53
C LEU A 20 -40.39 24.57 15.20
N ILE A 21 -39.95 25.55 14.37
CA ILE A 21 -40.04 27.04 14.46
C ILE A 21 -38.65 27.69 14.68
N GLU A 22 -37.97 28.28 13.69
CA GLU A 22 -38.18 29.50 12.87
C GLU A 22 -37.57 30.82 13.44
N THR A 23 -36.62 31.37 12.65
CA THR A 23 -36.44 32.79 12.22
C THR A 23 -35.68 33.87 13.04
N SER A 24 -34.76 34.53 12.31
CA SER A 24 -34.54 36.00 12.17
C SER A 24 -33.34 36.74 12.81
N CYS A 25 -32.42 37.17 11.92
CA CYS A 25 -31.70 38.45 11.73
C CYS A 25 -31.46 39.45 12.90
N LEU A 26 -30.23 39.99 13.01
CA LEU A 26 -29.90 41.42 12.75
C LEU A 26 -28.37 41.75 12.84
N PHE A 27 -27.96 42.74 12.05
CA PHE A 27 -26.64 43.39 11.93
C PHE A 27 -26.20 44.20 13.17
N LEU A 28 -24.87 44.34 13.40
CA LEU A 28 -24.23 45.64 13.70
C LEU A 28 -22.69 45.62 13.55
N LEU A 29 -22.13 46.67 12.92
CA LEU A 29 -20.70 46.99 12.79
C LEU A 29 -20.07 47.43 14.13
N LEU A 30 -18.76 47.21 14.31
CA LEU A 30 -17.86 48.25 14.84
C LEU A 30 -16.39 48.03 14.43
N LEU A 31 -15.76 49.12 13.97
CA LEU A 31 -14.34 49.29 13.62
C LEU A 31 -13.55 49.74 14.86
N LEU A 32 -12.28 49.33 15.01
CA LEU A 32 -11.25 50.09 15.75
C LEU A 32 -9.82 49.69 15.31
N LEU A 33 -9.04 50.70 14.89
CA LEU A 33 -7.56 50.71 14.77
C LEU A 33 -6.92 50.43 16.17
N ILE A 34 -5.64 50.10 16.38
CA ILE A 34 -4.40 50.81 16.02
C ILE A 34 -3.16 49.89 16.26
N LEU A 35 -2.06 50.21 15.56
CA LEU A 35 -0.63 50.17 15.92
C LEU A 35 0.24 49.00 15.42
N GLY A 36 1.02 49.32 14.40
CA GLY A 36 2.13 48.53 13.90
C GLY A 36 3.41 48.68 14.73
N LEU A 37 4.18 47.61 14.75
CA LEU A 37 5.61 47.57 15.05
C LEU A 37 6.27 46.74 13.95
N GLY A 38 7.22 47.36 13.25
CA GLY A 38 7.90 46.79 12.09
C GLY A 38 8.95 45.75 12.48
N LEU A 39 8.98 44.66 11.72
CA LEU A 39 10.10 43.74 11.56
C LEU A 39 10.37 43.58 10.05
N PRO A 40 11.63 43.45 9.61
CA PRO A 40 11.99 43.61 8.21
C PRO A 40 11.47 42.44 7.38
N ALA A 41 10.71 42.75 6.32
CA ALA A 41 10.32 41.80 5.30
C ALA A 41 11.59 41.26 4.61
N ALA A 42 11.92 40.00 4.88
CA ALA A 42 12.80 39.23 4.01
C ALA A 42 12.11 39.15 2.63
N ARG A 43 12.75 39.71 1.61
CA ARG A 43 12.31 39.56 0.23
C ARG A 43 12.30 38.06 -0.08
N PRO A 44 11.17 37.44 -0.48
CA PRO A 44 11.23 36.10 -1.04
C PRO A 44 12.11 36.19 -2.29
N GLY A 45 13.24 35.47 -2.28
CA GLY A 45 14.01 35.25 -3.49
C GLY A 45 13.07 34.64 -4.52
N LYS A 46 12.96 35.24 -5.69
CA LYS A 46 12.29 34.64 -6.83
C LYS A 46 12.94 33.28 -7.06
N ALA A 47 12.26 32.20 -6.66
CA ALA A 47 12.51 30.91 -7.26
C ALA A 47 12.36 31.12 -8.77
N ALA A 48 13.39 30.79 -9.53
CA ALA A 48 13.27 30.76 -10.97
C ALA A 48 12.19 29.72 -11.29
N ALA A 49 10.98 30.19 -11.64
CA ALA A 49 10.03 29.38 -12.34
C ALA A 49 10.77 28.83 -13.56
N ALA A 50 10.97 27.51 -13.59
CA ALA A 50 11.36 26.85 -14.81
C ALA A 50 10.32 27.26 -15.85
N ALA A 51 10.77 27.85 -16.96
CA ALA A 51 9.87 28.20 -18.04
C ALA A 51 9.16 26.92 -18.48
N GLU A 52 7.84 26.87 -18.31
CA GLU A 52 6.99 25.90 -19.00
C GLU A 52 7.24 26.11 -20.49
N SER A 53 7.96 25.19 -21.14
CA SER A 53 7.89 25.09 -22.59
C SER A 53 6.47 24.69 -22.94
N GLU A 54 5.80 25.44 -23.82
CA GLU A 54 4.57 25.02 -24.48
C GLU A 54 4.78 23.58 -24.98
N GLY A 55 4.20 22.61 -24.28
CA GLY A 55 4.52 21.21 -24.40
C GLY A 55 4.11 20.68 -25.77
N SER A 56 5.08 20.12 -26.50
CA SER A 56 4.79 19.18 -27.57
C SER A 56 3.87 18.09 -27.03
N ALA A 57 2.80 17.75 -27.76
CA ALA A 57 1.82 16.70 -27.41
C ALA A 57 2.40 15.27 -27.46
N THR A 58 3.72 15.12 -27.41
CA THR A 58 4.45 13.86 -27.57
C THR A 58 5.07 13.45 -26.24
N CYS A 59 4.74 12.25 -25.75
CA CYS A 59 5.33 11.67 -24.54
C CYS A 59 6.87 11.63 -24.62
N HIS A 60 7.54 12.16 -23.61
CA HIS A 60 9.00 12.26 -23.57
C HIS A 60 9.60 11.59 -22.33
N LEU A 61 10.26 10.45 -22.56
CA LEU A 61 10.99 9.70 -21.53
C LEU A 61 12.47 9.55 -21.94
N LYS A 62 13.36 9.32 -20.97
CA LYS A 62 14.80 9.11 -21.21
C LYS A 62 15.13 7.66 -21.55
N ASN A 63 16.43 7.44 -21.82
CA ASN A 63 17.04 6.12 -21.98
C ASN A 63 16.46 5.26 -23.12
N GLY A 64 15.77 5.89 -24.08
CA GLY A 64 15.11 5.18 -25.19
C GLY A 64 13.81 4.48 -24.79
N ILE A 65 13.34 4.69 -23.56
CA ILE A 65 12.06 4.20 -23.08
C ILE A 65 10.94 4.97 -23.79
N LYS A 66 9.92 4.25 -24.23
CA LYS A 66 8.70 4.79 -24.85
C LYS A 66 7.44 4.36 -24.11
N HIS A 67 7.50 3.19 -23.45
CA HIS A 67 6.40 2.59 -22.72
C HIS A 67 6.83 2.28 -21.29
N VAL A 68 5.87 2.35 -20.36
CA VAL A 68 5.99 1.89 -18.99
C VAL A 68 4.83 0.95 -18.72
N ILE A 69 5.16 -0.28 -18.34
CA ILE A 69 4.18 -1.31 -17.95
C ILE A 69 4.52 -1.69 -16.51
N TYR A 70 3.67 -1.24 -15.59
CA TYR A 70 3.75 -1.57 -14.18
C TYR A 70 2.67 -2.59 -13.85
N ILE A 71 3.06 -3.73 -13.30
CA ILE A 71 2.16 -4.80 -12.87
C ILE A 71 2.48 -5.11 -11.42
N GLN A 72 1.46 -5.09 -10.57
CA GLN A 72 1.58 -5.49 -9.18
C GLN A 72 0.51 -6.54 -8.88
N PHE A 73 0.95 -7.72 -8.48
CA PHE A 73 0.07 -8.78 -8.03
C PHE A 73 -0.36 -8.54 -6.60
N ASP A 74 -1.60 -8.93 -6.31
CA ASP A 74 -2.00 -9.39 -4.98
C ASP A 74 -1.27 -10.70 -4.72
N ASN A 75 -0.43 -10.75 -3.68
CA ASN A 75 -0.04 -12.01 -3.04
C ASN A 75 0.47 -13.10 -4.02
N VAL A 76 1.55 -12.83 -4.75
CA VAL A 76 2.22 -13.82 -5.62
C VAL A 76 3.63 -14.09 -5.14
N HIS A 77 3.93 -15.36 -4.88
CA HIS A 77 5.14 -15.78 -4.20
C HIS A 77 6.28 -16.17 -5.13
N LEU A 78 7.49 -15.69 -4.78
CA LEU A 78 8.75 -16.26 -5.26
C LEU A 78 9.30 -17.30 -4.27
N MET A 79 8.99 -17.16 -2.99
CA MET A 79 9.30 -18.14 -1.95
C MET A 79 8.35 -19.35 -2.10
N ARG A 80 8.82 -20.55 -1.74
CA ARG A 80 7.98 -21.75 -1.76
C ARG A 80 7.30 -21.91 -0.40
N ASP A 81 5.97 -21.94 -0.38
CA ASP A 81 5.17 -22.17 0.83
C ASP A 81 5.29 -23.62 1.33
N ASN A 82 5.32 -24.55 0.38
CA ASN A 82 5.68 -25.94 0.59
C ASN A 82 7.00 -26.21 -0.13
N PRO A 83 8.07 -26.64 0.57
CA PRO A 83 9.37 -26.90 -0.06
C PRO A 83 9.35 -27.85 -1.27
N ASN A 84 8.37 -28.75 -1.33
CA ASN A 84 8.22 -29.72 -2.43
C ASN A 84 7.43 -29.17 -3.63
N VAL A 85 6.66 -28.09 -3.46
CA VAL A 85 5.86 -27.47 -4.52
C VAL A 85 6.65 -26.27 -5.06
N PRO A 86 6.78 -26.09 -6.39
CA PRO A 86 7.38 -24.88 -6.94
C PRO A 86 6.60 -23.63 -6.53
N SER A 87 7.26 -22.48 -6.38
CA SER A 87 6.56 -21.22 -6.05
C SER A 87 5.71 -20.76 -7.24
N ASP A 88 4.86 -19.76 -7.01
CA ASP A 88 3.96 -19.23 -8.05
C ASP A 88 4.72 -18.82 -9.30
N LEU A 89 5.79 -18.05 -9.13
CA LEU A 89 6.64 -17.63 -10.24
C LEU A 89 7.37 -18.79 -10.93
N GLU A 90 7.74 -19.85 -10.20
CA GLU A 90 8.31 -21.06 -10.82
C GLU A 90 7.26 -21.84 -11.64
N GLN A 91 5.98 -21.68 -11.32
CA GLN A 91 4.85 -22.23 -12.07
C GLN A 91 4.34 -21.28 -13.17
N MET A 92 4.85 -20.05 -13.23
CA MET A 92 4.64 -19.07 -14.32
C MET A 92 5.93 -18.81 -15.12
N PRO A 93 6.49 -19.84 -15.81
CA PRO A 93 7.77 -19.72 -16.48
C PRO A 93 7.83 -18.65 -17.58
N HIS A 94 6.74 -18.29 -18.27
CA HIS A 94 6.77 -17.23 -19.28
C HIS A 94 7.09 -15.87 -18.64
N LEU A 95 6.50 -15.59 -17.48
CA LEU A 95 6.79 -14.38 -16.70
C LEU A 95 8.19 -14.43 -16.08
N LEU A 96 8.52 -15.50 -15.35
CA LEU A 96 9.80 -15.60 -14.64
C LEU A 96 10.98 -15.54 -15.62
N ASN A 97 10.92 -16.32 -16.70
CA ASN A 97 11.97 -16.31 -17.72
C ASN A 97 12.03 -14.96 -18.45
N PHE A 98 10.91 -14.28 -18.69
CA PHE A 98 10.92 -12.95 -19.27
C PHE A 98 11.73 -11.98 -18.41
N ILE A 99 11.52 -11.97 -17.09
CA ILE A 99 12.26 -11.08 -16.18
C ILE A 99 13.74 -11.48 -16.12
N GLU A 100 14.04 -12.76 -15.86
CA GLU A 100 15.41 -13.22 -15.69
C GLU A 100 16.25 -13.13 -16.96
N ASN A 101 15.64 -13.26 -18.15
CA ASN A 101 16.34 -13.18 -19.43
C ASN A 101 16.49 -11.76 -19.99
N ASN A 102 15.77 -10.77 -19.46
CA ASN A 102 15.79 -9.41 -19.99
C ASN A 102 16.16 -8.34 -18.97
N GLY A 103 16.33 -8.68 -17.69
CA GLY A 103 16.61 -7.71 -16.65
C GLY A 103 17.08 -8.33 -15.34
N ILE A 104 16.45 -7.94 -14.25
CA ILE A 104 16.80 -8.37 -12.90
C ILE A 104 15.56 -8.74 -12.10
N MET A 105 15.65 -9.86 -11.39
CA MET A 105 14.67 -10.34 -10.42
C MET A 105 15.25 -10.20 -9.02
N LEU A 106 14.85 -9.17 -8.28
CA LEU A 106 15.25 -8.99 -6.88
C LEU A 106 14.38 -9.87 -5.99
N SER A 107 14.97 -10.87 -5.33
CA SER A 107 14.25 -11.75 -4.40
C SER A 107 14.38 -11.35 -2.93
N ASN A 108 14.77 -10.10 -2.67
CA ASN A 108 15.01 -9.55 -1.35
C ASN A 108 14.40 -8.14 -1.26
N ASN A 109 13.17 -8.03 -1.76
CA ASN A 109 12.33 -6.86 -1.70
C ASN A 109 11.37 -7.00 -0.50
N HIS A 110 10.96 -5.88 0.09
CA HIS A 110 10.15 -5.91 1.31
C HIS A 110 8.99 -4.91 1.29
N THR A 111 7.93 -5.26 2.00
CA THR A 111 6.75 -4.42 2.20
C THR A 111 6.99 -3.33 3.27
N PRO A 112 6.17 -2.25 3.30
CA PRO A 112 5.96 -1.48 4.52
C PRO A 112 5.17 -2.31 5.56
N LEU A 113 4.80 -1.69 6.69
CA LEU A 113 3.92 -2.30 7.69
C LEU A 113 2.66 -1.44 7.87
N ILE A 114 1.47 -2.02 8.03
CA ILE A 114 1.14 -3.47 8.03
C ILE A 114 1.04 -3.95 6.57
N ALA A 115 1.55 -5.15 6.26
CA ALA A 115 1.68 -5.65 4.88
C ALA A 115 0.32 -5.99 4.25
N HIS A 116 -0.25 -5.05 3.50
CA HIS A 116 -1.57 -5.16 2.88
C HIS A 116 -1.66 -4.38 1.57
N THR A 117 -2.45 -4.91 0.64
CA THR A 117 -2.65 -4.46 -0.75
C THR A 117 -2.71 -2.94 -0.89
N GLY A 118 -3.67 -2.29 -0.21
CA GLY A 118 -3.90 -0.85 -0.27
C GLY A 118 -2.66 -0.06 0.15
N THR A 119 -2.10 -0.35 1.33
CA THR A 119 -0.93 0.35 1.84
C THR A 119 0.33 0.07 1.02
N ASN A 120 0.53 -1.17 0.58
CA ASN A 120 1.73 -1.63 -0.11
C ASN A 120 1.79 -1.13 -1.56
N ILE A 121 0.66 -1.16 -2.28
CA ILE A 121 0.54 -0.57 -3.61
C ILE A 121 0.79 0.94 -3.51
N LEU A 122 0.13 1.66 -2.61
CA LEU A 122 0.31 3.10 -2.46
C LEU A 122 1.77 3.47 -2.12
N THR A 123 2.44 2.69 -1.28
CA THR A 123 3.88 2.85 -1.00
C THR A 123 4.72 2.66 -2.25
N SER A 124 4.39 1.67 -3.10
CA SER A 124 5.09 1.39 -4.35
C SER A 124 4.88 2.50 -5.40
N LEU A 125 3.65 3.04 -5.49
CA LEU A 125 3.27 4.09 -6.43
C LEU A 125 3.89 5.45 -6.07
N THR A 126 3.98 5.75 -4.77
CA THR A 126 4.44 7.06 -4.26
C THR A 126 5.90 7.08 -3.84
N GLY A 127 6.51 5.94 -3.51
CA GLY A 127 7.87 5.91 -2.97
C GLY A 127 8.02 6.52 -1.58
N VAL A 128 6.92 6.74 -0.85
CA VAL A 128 6.92 7.20 0.55
C VAL A 128 6.18 6.21 1.42
N TYR A 129 6.49 6.22 2.72
CA TYR A 129 5.83 5.36 3.69
C TYR A 129 4.41 5.84 4.07
N PRO A 130 3.65 5.00 4.78
CA PRO A 130 2.24 5.25 5.07
C PRO A 130 1.92 6.53 5.85
N ASP A 131 2.83 7.00 6.69
CA ASP A 131 2.72 8.28 7.40
C ASP A 131 2.71 9.50 6.47
N ARG A 132 3.19 9.36 5.23
CA ARG A 132 3.31 10.43 4.22
C ARG A 132 2.31 10.32 3.06
N HIS A 133 1.51 9.27 3.00
CA HIS A 133 0.40 9.16 2.04
C HIS A 133 -0.98 8.94 2.71
N GLY A 134 -1.04 8.80 4.04
CA GLY A 134 -2.29 8.92 4.81
C GLY A 134 -3.06 7.61 5.05
N VAL A 135 -2.61 6.51 4.44
CA VAL A 135 -3.19 5.18 4.59
C VAL A 135 -2.24 4.33 5.43
N ALA A 136 -2.19 4.64 6.74
CA ALA A 136 -1.07 4.29 7.62
C ALA A 136 -0.83 2.80 7.91
N ILE A 137 -1.83 1.94 7.69
CA ILE A 137 -1.87 0.67 8.41
C ILE A 137 -2.23 -0.49 7.49
N SER A 138 -3.39 -0.51 6.80
CA SER A 138 -3.84 -1.70 6.04
C SER A 138 -4.88 -1.32 4.96
N ASN A 139 -5.49 -2.32 4.32
CA ASN A 139 -6.64 -2.25 3.41
C ASN A 139 -7.86 -1.51 4.00
N SER A 140 -7.97 -1.50 5.32
CA SER A 140 -8.89 -0.65 6.06
C SER A 140 -8.31 -0.26 7.40
N TYR A 141 -8.86 0.77 8.01
CA TYR A 141 -8.46 1.25 9.32
C TYR A 141 -9.66 1.77 10.10
N ARG A 142 -9.44 2.28 11.31
CA ARG A 142 -10.46 3.06 12.02
C ARG A 142 -9.94 4.45 12.35
N TYR A 143 -10.85 5.37 12.58
CA TYR A 143 -10.54 6.69 13.11
C TYR A 143 -11.39 6.97 14.35
N PHE A 144 -10.84 7.73 15.30
CA PHE A 144 -11.54 8.14 16.49
C PHE A 144 -12.52 9.29 16.21
N ASN A 145 -13.75 9.13 16.68
CA ASN A 145 -14.76 10.18 16.71
C ASN A 145 -14.52 11.13 17.90
N PRO A 146 -15.02 12.38 17.87
CA PRO A 146 -14.88 13.32 18.99
C PRO A 146 -15.46 12.83 20.33
N ASP A 147 -16.39 11.88 20.31
CA ASP A 147 -16.99 11.27 21.51
C ASP A 147 -16.16 10.11 22.10
N GLY A 148 -15.03 9.78 21.49
CA GLY A 148 -14.12 8.70 21.89
C GLY A 148 -14.50 7.31 21.36
N THR A 149 -15.60 7.17 20.61
CA THR A 149 -15.85 5.96 19.80
C THR A 149 -14.94 5.95 18.57
N SER A 150 -14.98 4.90 17.76
CA SER A 150 -14.27 4.86 16.48
C SER A 150 -15.12 4.26 15.38
N ASN A 151 -14.90 4.75 14.16
CA ASN A 151 -15.58 4.32 12.94
C ASN A 151 -14.59 3.65 11.97
N PRO A 152 -15.04 2.71 11.13
CA PRO A 152 -14.19 2.13 10.09
C PRO A 152 -13.94 3.13 8.95
N ALA A 153 -12.86 2.91 8.21
CA ALA A 153 -12.53 3.62 6.98
C ALA A 153 -11.83 2.65 6.01
N SER A 154 -12.13 2.77 4.72
CA SER A 154 -11.46 2.02 3.66
C SER A 154 -10.21 2.75 3.20
N ALA A 155 -9.15 2.00 2.86
CA ALA A 155 -8.02 2.54 2.11
C ALA A 155 -8.38 2.83 0.64
N PHE A 156 -9.40 2.13 0.13
CA PHE A 156 -9.83 2.13 -1.27
C PHE A 156 -10.88 3.22 -1.52
N ALA A 157 -10.39 4.39 -1.90
CA ALA A 157 -11.17 5.53 -2.37
C ALA A 157 -10.30 6.32 -3.36
N TYR A 158 -10.91 7.03 -4.30
CA TYR A 158 -10.18 7.77 -5.32
C TYR A 158 -9.17 8.77 -4.70
N TRP A 159 -8.11 9.11 -5.43
CA TRP A 159 -6.98 9.89 -4.91
C TRP A 159 -7.36 11.19 -4.17
N THR A 160 -8.41 11.87 -4.65
CA THR A 160 -8.89 13.13 -4.06
C THR A 160 -10.15 12.98 -3.21
N ASP A 161 -10.58 11.75 -2.97
CA ASP A 161 -11.75 11.50 -2.13
C ASP A 161 -11.47 11.86 -0.67
N PRO A 162 -12.50 12.29 0.08
CA PRO A 162 -12.44 12.26 1.52
C PRO A 162 -12.34 10.81 2.02
N VAL A 163 -12.14 10.62 3.33
CA VAL A 163 -12.24 9.30 3.94
C VAL A 163 -13.56 8.62 3.59
N TYR A 164 -13.47 7.37 3.09
CA TYR A 164 -14.62 6.52 2.82
C TYR A 164 -14.94 5.64 4.03
N ASP A 165 -15.96 6.02 4.81
CA ASP A 165 -16.57 5.16 5.84
C ASP A 165 -17.80 4.44 5.26
N PRO A 166 -17.75 3.11 5.05
CA PRO A 166 -18.89 2.37 4.51
C PRO A 166 -20.07 2.26 5.49
N SER A 167 -19.87 2.60 6.76
CA SER A 167 -20.88 2.52 7.82
C SER A 167 -21.58 3.84 8.13
N ASP A 168 -20.99 4.97 7.74
CA ASP A 168 -21.51 6.32 7.99
C ASP A 168 -21.43 7.20 6.73
N PRO A 169 -22.57 7.65 6.17
CA PRO A 169 -22.57 8.54 5.00
C PRO A 169 -22.09 9.97 5.33
N THR A 170 -21.86 10.29 6.60
CA THR A 170 -21.36 11.58 7.08
C THR A 170 -20.20 11.38 8.07
N PRO A 171 -19.03 10.89 7.60
CA PRO A 171 -17.88 10.63 8.45
C PRO A 171 -17.46 11.87 9.24
N THR A 172 -17.01 11.70 10.48
CA THR A 172 -16.48 12.84 11.26
C THR A 172 -15.07 13.23 10.83
N ASP A 173 -14.32 12.30 10.25
CA ASP A 173 -13.08 12.62 9.53
C ASP A 173 -13.43 13.05 8.11
N THR A 174 -13.30 14.34 7.82
CA THR A 174 -13.58 14.92 6.50
C THR A 174 -12.30 15.25 5.73
N THR A 175 -11.15 14.73 6.16
CA THR A 175 -9.88 14.91 5.48
C THR A 175 -9.78 14.00 4.25
N TYR A 176 -8.81 14.24 3.37
CA TYR A 176 -8.56 13.39 2.20
C TYR A 176 -8.15 11.99 2.62
N ASN A 177 -8.61 10.96 1.90
CA ASN A 177 -8.11 9.59 2.06
C ASN A 177 -6.58 9.57 1.88
N MET A 178 -6.12 10.15 0.76
CA MET A 178 -4.71 10.40 0.48
C MET A 178 -4.25 11.70 1.15
N LEU A 179 -3.68 11.57 2.36
CA LEU A 179 -3.28 12.69 3.22
C LEU A 179 -1.75 12.70 3.40
N ASN A 180 -1.08 13.74 2.91
CA ASN A 180 0.36 13.87 3.08
C ASN A 180 0.76 14.34 4.49
N GLU A 181 2.06 14.36 4.77
CA GLU A 181 2.61 14.78 6.06
C GLU A 181 2.31 16.25 6.45
N LEU A 182 1.85 17.06 5.49
CA LEU A 182 1.46 18.46 5.69
C LEU A 182 -0.04 18.63 5.95
N GLY A 183 -0.82 17.54 5.94
CA GLY A 183 -2.27 17.57 6.09
C GLY A 183 -3.01 18.05 4.83
N ALA A 184 -2.38 17.96 3.66
CA ALA A 184 -2.97 18.30 2.36
C ALA A 184 -3.17 17.03 1.51
N ASN A 185 -3.90 17.14 0.39
CA ASN A 185 -4.00 16.02 -0.55
C ASN A 185 -2.60 15.59 -1.03
N ALA A 186 -2.32 14.30 -1.04
CA ALA A 186 -1.02 13.79 -1.45
C ALA A 186 -0.77 14.05 -2.95
N PRO A 187 0.45 14.41 -3.38
CA PRO A 187 0.76 14.55 -4.80
C PRO A 187 0.53 13.25 -5.56
N ALA A 188 -0.07 13.32 -6.74
CA ALA A 188 -0.52 12.13 -7.45
C ALA A 188 0.57 11.47 -8.32
N PRO A 189 0.63 10.12 -8.37
CA PRO A 189 1.74 9.41 -9.02
C PRO A 189 1.74 9.51 -10.54
N TRP A 190 0.63 9.92 -11.17
CA TRP A 190 0.55 10.11 -12.62
C TRP A 190 1.10 11.47 -13.08
N VAL A 191 1.28 12.43 -12.18
CA VAL A 191 1.58 13.83 -12.52
C VAL A 191 2.93 14.01 -13.25
N PRO A 192 4.04 13.36 -12.85
CA PRO A 192 5.30 13.49 -13.59
C PRO A 192 5.19 13.02 -15.04
N TYR A 193 4.34 12.02 -15.31
CA TYR A 193 4.12 11.47 -16.65
C TYR A 193 3.24 12.39 -17.50
N THR A 194 2.11 12.85 -16.97
CA THR A 194 1.19 13.73 -17.72
C THR A 194 1.82 15.08 -18.05
N ARG A 195 2.67 15.60 -17.14
CA ARG A 195 3.51 16.79 -17.41
C ARG A 195 4.59 16.53 -18.46
N ALA A 196 5.06 15.29 -18.59
CA ALA A 196 5.98 14.87 -19.64
C ALA A 196 5.28 14.53 -20.98
N GLY A 197 3.97 14.77 -21.08
CA GLY A 197 3.20 14.54 -22.30
C GLY A 197 2.67 13.12 -22.47
N CYS A 198 2.73 12.28 -21.44
CA CYS A 198 2.30 10.88 -21.48
C CYS A 198 0.91 10.71 -20.85
N ASN A 199 0.01 9.99 -21.53
CA ASN A 199 -1.21 9.50 -20.90
C ASN A 199 -0.88 8.32 -19.97
N VAL A 200 -1.61 8.21 -18.86
CA VAL A 200 -1.41 7.20 -17.83
C VAL A 200 -2.70 6.42 -17.60
N GLY A 201 -2.67 5.10 -17.81
CA GLY A 201 -3.79 4.20 -17.56
C GLY A 201 -3.66 3.48 -16.21
N GLY A 202 -4.77 3.40 -15.46
CA GLY A 202 -4.90 2.60 -14.26
C GLY A 202 -5.89 1.46 -14.45
N ILE A 203 -5.51 0.25 -14.04
CA ILE A 203 -6.31 -0.97 -14.15
C ILE A 203 -6.30 -1.68 -12.79
N GLY A 204 -7.33 -1.48 -11.98
CA GLY A 204 -7.44 -2.02 -10.62
C GLY A 204 -6.38 -1.52 -9.64
N ALA A 205 -5.54 -0.56 -10.06
CA ALA A 205 -4.43 -0.06 -9.26
C ALA A 205 -4.92 0.96 -8.23
N SER A 206 -4.59 0.72 -6.96
CA SER A 206 -5.17 1.43 -5.81
C SER A 206 -5.15 2.95 -5.95
N ASN A 207 -6.34 3.54 -5.85
CA ASN A 207 -6.64 4.97 -5.73
C ASN A 207 -6.26 5.83 -6.94
N ILE A 208 -5.60 5.28 -7.97
CA ILE A 208 -5.49 5.93 -9.28
C ILE A 208 -6.73 5.67 -10.13
N VAL A 209 -7.55 4.70 -9.75
CA VAL A 209 -8.87 4.43 -10.32
C VAL A 209 -9.96 4.83 -9.32
N LEU A 210 -11.22 4.88 -9.77
CA LEU A 210 -12.34 4.89 -8.83
C LEU A 210 -12.44 3.49 -8.22
N GLU A 211 -12.57 3.40 -6.91
CA GLU A 211 -12.56 2.20 -6.08
C GLU A 211 -13.98 1.82 -5.60
N ASN A 212 -14.87 2.80 -5.51
CA ASN A 212 -16.23 2.63 -5.00
C ASN A 212 -17.23 3.55 -5.71
N ILE A 213 -18.52 3.24 -5.57
CA ILE A 213 -19.62 4.05 -6.13
C ILE A 213 -20.23 5.04 -5.13
N GLY A 214 -19.75 5.04 -3.88
CA GLY A 214 -20.30 5.80 -2.77
C GLY A 214 -19.80 7.24 -2.74
N THR A 215 -18.49 7.42 -2.60
CA THR A 215 -17.83 8.72 -2.51
C THR A 215 -17.17 9.13 -3.83
N ASP A 216 -16.60 8.17 -4.57
CA ASP A 216 -15.79 8.54 -5.74
C ASP A 216 -16.64 9.15 -6.87
N ILE A 217 -17.82 8.60 -7.11
CA ILE A 217 -18.75 9.09 -8.13
C ILE A 217 -19.16 10.55 -7.86
N PRO A 218 -19.67 10.90 -6.67
CA PRO A 218 -19.95 12.31 -6.38
C PRO A 218 -18.70 13.20 -6.36
N THR A 219 -17.51 12.69 -5.99
CA THR A 219 -16.27 13.48 -6.05
C THR A 219 -15.87 13.84 -7.48
N VAL A 220 -15.86 12.86 -8.39
CA VAL A 220 -15.36 13.05 -9.77
C VAL A 220 -16.43 13.62 -10.71
N PHE A 221 -17.65 13.11 -10.63
CA PHE A 221 -18.73 13.48 -11.56
C PHE A 221 -19.68 14.54 -10.99
N GLY A 222 -19.73 14.69 -9.66
CA GLY A 222 -20.72 15.49 -8.94
C GLY A 222 -21.95 14.67 -8.53
N ALA A 223 -22.55 15.02 -7.39
CA ALA A 223 -23.64 14.25 -6.76
C ALA A 223 -24.97 14.19 -7.57
N ASP A 224 -25.15 15.11 -8.52
CA ASP A 224 -26.33 15.20 -9.39
C ASP A 224 -26.06 14.77 -10.85
N SER A 225 -24.90 14.17 -11.09
CA SER A 225 -24.47 13.71 -12.42
C SER A 225 -25.32 12.57 -12.98
N PRO A 226 -25.29 12.33 -14.31
CA PRO A 226 -25.82 11.10 -14.90
C PRO A 226 -25.31 9.82 -14.23
N GLU A 227 -24.02 9.78 -13.90
CA GLU A 227 -23.34 8.67 -13.25
C GLU A 227 -23.92 8.43 -11.84
N ALA A 228 -24.09 9.50 -11.05
CA ALA A 228 -24.73 9.41 -9.73
C ALA A 228 -26.21 8.97 -9.81
N ARG A 229 -26.92 9.27 -10.92
CA ARG A 229 -28.27 8.74 -11.16
C ARG A 229 -28.26 7.26 -11.51
N GLU A 230 -27.25 6.81 -12.24
CA GLU A 230 -27.06 5.39 -12.55
C GLU A 230 -26.77 4.58 -11.29
N VAL A 231 -25.88 5.06 -10.41
CA VAL A 231 -25.63 4.45 -9.10
C VAL A 231 -26.94 4.23 -8.32
N LYS A 232 -27.86 5.20 -8.34
CA LYS A 232 -29.17 5.10 -7.67
C LYS A 232 -30.11 4.11 -8.36
N ALA A 233 -30.04 3.99 -9.68
CA ALA A 233 -30.96 3.19 -10.48
C ALA A 233 -30.53 1.72 -10.61
N ASN A 234 -29.24 1.49 -10.84
CA ASN A 234 -28.63 0.18 -11.03
C ASN A 234 -27.19 0.18 -10.48
N PRO A 235 -27.01 0.04 -9.15
CA PRO A 235 -25.69 0.13 -8.53
C PRO A 235 -24.71 -0.97 -9.00
N ALA A 236 -25.21 -2.16 -9.39
CA ALA A 236 -24.35 -3.24 -9.88
C ALA A 236 -23.76 -2.90 -11.25
N GLN A 237 -24.58 -2.44 -12.20
CA GLN A 237 -24.06 -1.96 -13.49
C GLN A 237 -23.18 -0.71 -13.31
N ALA A 238 -23.55 0.23 -12.44
CA ALA A 238 -22.74 1.41 -12.19
C ALA A 238 -21.34 1.06 -11.66
N TYR A 239 -21.24 0.00 -10.85
CA TYR A 239 -19.95 -0.51 -10.39
C TYR A 239 -19.10 -1.00 -11.58
N ALA A 240 -19.65 -1.87 -12.44
CA ALA A 240 -18.97 -2.34 -13.65
C ALA A 240 -18.62 -1.20 -14.63
N ASP A 241 -19.45 -0.16 -14.71
CA ASP A 241 -19.28 0.96 -15.63
C ASP A 241 -18.18 1.93 -15.20
N PHE A 242 -18.06 2.22 -13.89
CA PHE A 242 -17.27 3.36 -13.40
C PHE A 242 -16.06 3.01 -12.53
N VAL A 243 -16.05 1.85 -11.87
CA VAL A 243 -14.99 1.46 -10.94
C VAL A 243 -13.85 0.76 -11.70
N GLY A 244 -12.65 0.85 -11.15
CA GLY A 244 -11.54 -0.05 -11.44
C GLY A 244 -10.70 0.32 -12.66
N ILE A 245 -11.09 1.26 -13.51
CA ILE A 245 -10.32 1.63 -14.71
C ILE A 245 -10.26 3.15 -14.85
N SER A 246 -9.09 3.73 -15.14
CA SER A 246 -8.92 5.16 -15.42
C SER A 246 -7.89 5.43 -16.52
N ILE A 247 -8.00 6.59 -17.19
CA ILE A 247 -6.93 7.16 -18.02
C ILE A 247 -6.78 8.63 -17.63
N HIS A 248 -5.63 8.99 -17.06
CA HIS A 248 -5.22 10.37 -16.79
C HIS A 248 -4.42 10.89 -17.98
N CYS A 249 -4.94 11.89 -18.68
CA CYS A 249 -4.33 12.37 -19.91
C CYS A 249 -3.32 13.48 -19.69
N ALA A 250 -2.30 13.50 -20.56
CA ALA A 250 -1.49 14.68 -20.78
C ALA A 250 -2.37 15.88 -21.14
N ARG A 251 -1.88 17.09 -20.82
CA ARG A 251 -2.64 18.33 -21.03
C ARG A 251 -3.08 18.48 -22.49
N ASN A 252 -4.36 18.77 -22.70
CA ASN A 252 -4.99 18.92 -24.03
C ASN A 252 -4.95 17.67 -24.93
N ASN A 253 -4.70 16.47 -24.40
CA ASN A 253 -4.75 15.26 -25.20
C ASN A 253 -6.21 14.95 -25.61
N PRO A 254 -6.49 14.68 -26.90
CA PRO A 254 -7.86 14.45 -27.39
C PRO A 254 -8.51 13.17 -26.84
N LEU A 255 -7.71 12.20 -26.35
CA LEU A 255 -8.23 10.96 -25.78
C LEU A 255 -9.21 11.24 -24.63
N CYS A 256 -8.87 12.16 -23.71
CA CYS A 256 -9.74 12.55 -22.60
C CYS A 256 -10.57 13.81 -22.91
N SER A 257 -10.97 14.01 -24.17
CA SER A 257 -11.86 15.11 -24.55
C SER A 257 -13.25 14.95 -23.93
N SER A 258 -14.01 16.05 -23.83
CA SER A 258 -15.40 16.00 -23.36
C SER A 258 -16.32 15.16 -24.26
N GLU A 259 -15.98 15.01 -25.55
CA GLU A 259 -16.69 14.14 -26.50
C GLU A 259 -16.57 12.66 -26.09
N HIS A 260 -15.41 12.26 -25.56
CA HIS A 260 -15.17 10.90 -25.08
C HIS A 260 -15.64 10.69 -23.62
N GLY A 261 -16.28 11.68 -23.00
CA GLY A 261 -16.72 11.61 -21.61
C GLY A 261 -15.72 12.17 -20.59
N GLY A 262 -14.63 12.78 -21.05
CA GLY A 262 -13.58 13.37 -20.23
C GLY A 262 -14.10 14.28 -19.11
N LYS A 263 -13.45 14.20 -17.95
CA LYS A 263 -13.70 15.03 -16.77
C LYS A 263 -12.42 15.75 -16.35
N PRO A 264 -12.53 16.93 -15.70
CA PRO A 264 -11.38 17.56 -15.07
C PRO A 264 -10.67 16.60 -14.11
N ASP A 265 -9.38 16.39 -14.34
CA ASP A 265 -8.52 15.62 -13.45
C ASP A 265 -8.02 16.59 -12.37
N LEU A 266 -8.76 16.67 -11.26
CA LEU A 266 -8.54 17.68 -10.23
C LEU A 266 -7.56 17.16 -9.18
N LEU A 267 -6.50 17.92 -8.92
CA LEU A 267 -5.58 17.72 -7.81
C LEU A 267 -5.41 19.06 -7.07
N PRO A 268 -6.21 19.33 -6.02
CA PRO A 268 -6.30 20.65 -5.39
C PRO A 268 -4.99 21.17 -4.80
N ASP A 269 -4.18 20.28 -4.23
CA ASP A 269 -2.95 20.62 -3.50
C ASP A 269 -1.67 20.21 -4.26
N GLU A 270 -1.78 19.86 -5.54
CA GLU A 270 -0.63 19.41 -6.33
C GLU A 270 0.46 20.49 -6.40
N PRO A 271 1.70 20.20 -5.98
CA PRO A 271 2.81 21.13 -6.10
C PRO A 271 2.99 21.64 -7.54
N GLY A 272 3.07 22.96 -7.71
CA GLY A 272 3.17 23.57 -9.05
C GLY A 272 1.84 23.65 -9.83
N GLY A 273 0.75 23.11 -9.28
CA GLY A 273 -0.59 23.15 -9.87
C GLY A 273 -0.83 22.08 -10.95
N TYR A 274 -2.11 21.79 -11.19
CA TYR A 274 -2.54 20.73 -12.11
C TYR A 274 -3.83 21.10 -12.89
N GLN A 275 -3.97 22.39 -13.25
CA GLN A 275 -5.17 22.87 -13.93
C GLN A 275 -5.16 22.55 -15.44
N GLY A 276 -6.32 22.11 -15.96
CA GLY A 276 -6.53 21.86 -17.39
C GLY A 276 -6.12 20.46 -17.87
N TYR A 277 -5.79 19.55 -16.96
CA TYR A 277 -5.68 18.13 -17.23
C TYR A 277 -7.07 17.49 -17.20
N GLN A 278 -7.25 16.41 -17.96
CA GLN A 278 -8.52 15.69 -18.07
C GLN A 278 -8.26 14.19 -17.89
N ALA A 279 -9.27 13.46 -17.44
CA ALA A 279 -9.23 12.02 -17.28
C ALA A 279 -10.53 11.36 -17.77
N LEU A 280 -10.42 10.11 -18.18
CA LEU A 280 -11.54 9.18 -18.37
C LEU A 280 -11.60 8.24 -17.17
N PHE A 281 -12.81 7.94 -16.70
CA PHE A 281 -13.03 7.07 -15.55
C PHE A 281 -14.05 6.01 -15.90
N GLY A 282 -13.72 4.76 -15.63
CA GLY A 282 -14.60 3.62 -15.84
C GLY A 282 -14.55 3.01 -17.24
N HIS A 283 -14.85 1.71 -17.28
CA HIS A 283 -14.99 0.94 -18.53
C HIS A 283 -15.94 1.64 -19.52
N LYS A 284 -17.03 2.24 -19.03
CA LYS A 284 -18.05 2.91 -19.84
C LYS A 284 -17.48 3.95 -20.81
N TYR A 285 -16.51 4.74 -20.34
CA TYR A 285 -15.90 5.81 -21.13
C TYR A 285 -14.59 5.38 -21.81
N ILE A 286 -13.92 4.36 -21.28
CA ILE A 286 -12.60 3.92 -21.75
C ILE A 286 -12.70 2.85 -22.83
N ALA A 287 -13.54 1.84 -22.67
CA ALA A 287 -13.63 0.72 -23.62
C ALA A 287 -13.91 1.15 -25.06
N PRO A 288 -14.79 2.15 -25.34
CA PRO A 288 -14.99 2.65 -26.70
C PRO A 288 -13.73 3.27 -27.35
N GLN A 289 -12.75 3.71 -26.55
CA GLN A 289 -11.52 4.35 -27.03
C GLN A 289 -10.41 3.33 -27.32
N ILE A 290 -10.41 2.20 -26.62
CA ILE A 290 -9.35 1.17 -26.70
C ILE A 290 -9.83 -0.14 -27.36
N SER A 291 -11.12 -0.24 -27.64
CA SER A 291 -11.78 -1.35 -28.34
C SER A 291 -12.96 -0.80 -29.17
N PRO A 292 -12.71 0.00 -30.22
CA PRO A 292 -13.76 0.69 -30.96
C PRO A 292 -14.68 -0.25 -31.76
N ASP A 293 -14.22 -1.47 -32.07
CA ASP A 293 -14.94 -2.41 -32.93
C ASP A 293 -15.88 -3.37 -32.16
N GLY A 294 -15.94 -3.27 -30.82
CA GLY A 294 -16.79 -4.12 -29.99
C GLY A 294 -16.44 -4.08 -28.51
N PRO A 295 -17.13 -4.86 -27.66
CA PRO A 295 -16.78 -4.98 -26.25
C PRO A 295 -15.32 -5.42 -26.09
N LEU A 296 -14.64 -4.86 -25.08
CA LEU A 296 -13.30 -5.33 -24.75
C LEU A 296 -13.36 -6.79 -24.29
N THR A 297 -12.43 -7.59 -24.80
CA THR A 297 -12.28 -9.01 -24.44
C THR A 297 -11.00 -9.22 -23.64
N ASP A 298 -11.00 -10.23 -22.78
CA ASP A 298 -9.80 -10.73 -22.11
C ASP A 298 -8.82 -11.35 -23.13
N LEU A 299 -7.65 -11.77 -22.66
CA LEU A 299 -6.65 -12.42 -23.54
C LEU A 299 -7.09 -13.80 -24.07
N ASP A 300 -8.21 -14.36 -23.60
CA ASP A 300 -8.81 -15.61 -24.06
C ASP A 300 -9.95 -15.38 -25.08
N GLY A 301 -10.33 -14.12 -25.32
CA GLY A 301 -11.37 -13.72 -26.24
C GLY A 301 -12.77 -13.70 -25.64
N HIS A 302 -12.91 -13.80 -24.31
CA HIS A 302 -14.20 -13.63 -23.63
C HIS A 302 -14.48 -12.15 -23.36
N ILE A 303 -15.75 -11.74 -23.46
CA ILE A 303 -16.16 -10.38 -23.09
C ILE A 303 -15.91 -10.18 -21.60
N ILE A 304 -15.22 -9.09 -21.25
CA ILE A 304 -14.97 -8.74 -19.85
C ILE A 304 -16.27 -8.26 -19.22
N GLN A 305 -16.72 -8.97 -18.18
CA GLN A 305 -17.96 -8.72 -17.46
C GLN A 305 -17.88 -9.35 -16.06
N ASP A 306 -18.72 -8.88 -15.13
CA ASP A 306 -18.84 -9.50 -13.81
C ASP A 306 -19.58 -10.86 -13.86
N THR A 307 -19.64 -11.55 -12.72
CA THR A 307 -20.30 -12.86 -12.61
C THR A 307 -21.81 -12.85 -12.88
N GLN A 308 -22.42 -11.67 -12.87
CA GLN A 308 -23.83 -11.43 -13.12
C GLN A 308 -24.11 -11.04 -14.58
N GLY A 309 -23.06 -10.89 -15.40
CA GLY A 309 -23.13 -10.55 -16.82
C GLY A 309 -23.20 -9.06 -17.10
N HIS A 310 -22.86 -8.20 -16.14
CA HIS A 310 -22.68 -6.77 -16.41
C HIS A 310 -21.35 -6.56 -17.14
N ILE A 311 -21.41 -6.19 -18.42
CA ILE A 311 -20.23 -5.86 -19.22
C ILE A 311 -19.55 -4.65 -18.57
N GLY A 312 -18.25 -4.77 -18.30
CA GLY A 312 -17.49 -3.74 -17.60
C GLY A 312 -16.39 -4.30 -16.71
N PHE A 313 -15.95 -3.50 -15.75
CA PHE A 313 -15.03 -3.93 -14.71
C PHE A 313 -15.61 -5.12 -13.92
N PRO A 314 -14.95 -6.28 -13.86
CA PRO A 314 -15.51 -7.50 -13.25
C PRO A 314 -15.47 -7.48 -11.71
N GLY A 315 -14.95 -6.41 -11.12
CA GLY A 315 -14.60 -6.34 -9.70
C GLY A 315 -13.15 -6.69 -9.45
N PHE A 316 -12.59 -6.21 -8.34
CA PHE A 316 -11.18 -6.45 -7.98
C PHE A 316 -10.84 -7.93 -7.81
N ASP A 317 -11.80 -8.75 -7.38
CA ASP A 317 -11.63 -10.20 -7.26
C ASP A 317 -11.68 -10.94 -8.61
N GLY A 318 -12.15 -10.27 -9.67
CA GLY A 318 -12.20 -10.80 -11.03
C GLY A 318 -11.08 -10.28 -11.92
N MET A 319 -10.05 -9.63 -11.35
CA MET A 319 -8.92 -9.09 -12.09
C MET A 319 -7.83 -10.15 -12.29
N GLU A 320 -8.22 -11.29 -12.87
CA GLU A 320 -7.30 -12.33 -13.31
C GLU A 320 -6.31 -11.80 -14.35
N ALA A 321 -5.16 -12.48 -14.52
CA ALA A 321 -4.11 -12.02 -15.43
C ALA A 321 -4.62 -11.77 -16.87
N SER A 322 -5.51 -12.62 -17.39
CA SER A 322 -6.07 -12.46 -18.74
C SER A 322 -6.89 -11.18 -18.91
N VAL A 323 -7.53 -10.70 -17.84
CA VAL A 323 -8.32 -9.45 -17.82
C VAL A 323 -7.40 -8.24 -17.74
N SER A 324 -6.55 -8.18 -16.71
CA SER A 324 -5.69 -7.01 -16.46
C SER A 324 -4.72 -6.77 -17.62
N LEU A 325 -4.11 -7.82 -18.14
CA LEU A 325 -3.15 -7.72 -19.24
C LEU A 325 -3.83 -7.35 -20.57
N ALA A 326 -5.11 -7.70 -20.77
CA ALA A 326 -5.87 -7.26 -21.94
C ALA A 326 -6.11 -5.74 -21.94
N TYR A 327 -6.46 -5.16 -20.79
CA TYR A 327 -6.56 -3.70 -20.66
C TYR A 327 -5.21 -3.02 -20.88
N ILE A 328 -4.13 -3.53 -20.29
CA ILE A 328 -2.79 -2.98 -20.52
C ILE A 328 -2.47 -2.94 -22.00
N ALA A 329 -2.58 -4.07 -22.70
CA ALA A 329 -2.25 -4.16 -24.11
C ALA A 329 -3.12 -3.20 -24.95
N ALA A 330 -4.44 -3.20 -24.71
CA ALA A 330 -5.35 -2.31 -25.41
C ALA A 330 -5.03 -0.83 -25.17
N MET A 331 -4.70 -0.42 -23.94
CA MET A 331 -4.29 0.94 -23.62
C MET A 331 -2.96 1.33 -24.31
N GLN A 332 -1.96 0.45 -24.26
CA GLN A 332 -0.65 0.67 -24.88
C GLN A 332 -0.76 0.81 -26.41
N GLU A 333 -1.67 0.06 -27.03
CA GLU A 333 -1.97 0.12 -28.47
C GLU A 333 -2.73 1.40 -28.88
N HIS A 334 -3.34 2.11 -27.92
CA HIS A 334 -4.22 3.27 -28.14
C HIS A 334 -3.74 4.52 -27.40
N ASP A 335 -2.46 4.87 -27.58
CA ASP A 335 -1.84 6.13 -27.12
C ASP A 335 -1.84 6.34 -25.59
N VAL A 336 -1.82 5.26 -24.81
CA VAL A 336 -1.59 5.29 -23.35
C VAL A 336 -0.28 4.58 -23.02
N PRO A 337 0.88 5.27 -23.15
CA PRO A 337 2.20 4.65 -23.04
C PRO A 337 2.59 4.24 -21.62
N VAL A 338 1.91 4.74 -20.59
CA VAL A 338 2.17 4.40 -19.19
C VAL A 338 0.95 3.69 -18.63
N THR A 339 1.08 2.44 -18.20
CA THR A 339 -0.03 1.64 -17.68
C THR A 339 0.35 0.96 -16.37
N TYR A 340 -0.55 1.04 -15.40
CA TYR A 340 -0.44 0.41 -14.09
C TYR A 340 -1.57 -0.58 -13.91
N ALA A 341 -1.25 -1.84 -13.60
CA ALA A 341 -2.24 -2.87 -13.40
C ALA A 341 -2.05 -3.63 -12.08
N TYR A 342 -3.18 -3.95 -11.46
CA TYR A 342 -3.33 -4.94 -10.41
C TYR A 342 -3.73 -6.29 -11.02
N ILE A 343 -3.26 -7.40 -10.45
CA ILE A 343 -3.72 -8.75 -10.78
C ILE A 343 -4.06 -9.46 -9.46
N SER A 344 -5.24 -10.08 -9.40
CA SER A 344 -5.68 -10.86 -8.22
C SER A 344 -4.74 -12.03 -7.92
N ASP A 345 -4.77 -12.52 -6.69
CA ASP A 345 -3.96 -13.66 -6.29
C ASP A 345 -4.32 -14.92 -7.09
N ALA A 346 -3.53 -15.98 -6.93
CA ALA A 346 -3.83 -17.30 -7.51
C ALA A 346 -4.22 -18.32 -6.43
N HIS A 347 -4.31 -17.88 -5.18
CA HIS A 347 -4.44 -18.70 -3.99
C HIS A 347 -5.90 -19.02 -3.70
N ASP A 348 -6.83 -18.20 -4.18
CA ASP A 348 -8.27 -18.42 -4.14
C ASP A 348 -8.84 -18.95 -5.47
N ASN A 349 -9.98 -19.66 -5.38
CA ASN A 349 -10.80 -19.95 -6.55
C ASN A 349 -11.60 -18.70 -6.96
N HIS A 350 -11.01 -17.85 -7.80
CA HIS A 350 -11.66 -16.61 -8.21
C HIS A 350 -12.80 -16.80 -9.22
N PRO A 351 -13.84 -15.93 -9.16
CA PRO A 351 -14.16 -15.05 -8.04
C PRO A 351 -14.89 -15.80 -6.91
N GLY A 352 -14.63 -15.42 -5.65
CA GLY A 352 -15.44 -15.81 -4.48
C GLY A 352 -14.93 -16.99 -3.65
N GLY A 353 -13.79 -17.58 -3.98
CA GLY A 353 -13.15 -18.66 -3.21
C GLY A 353 -13.78 -20.05 -3.42
N PRO A 354 -13.44 -21.04 -2.58
CA PRO A 354 -12.61 -20.95 -1.36
C PRO A 354 -11.09 -20.89 -1.67
N ALA A 355 -10.29 -20.66 -0.63
CA ALA A 355 -8.85 -20.76 -0.68
C ALA A 355 -8.33 -22.17 -0.99
N PHE A 356 -7.26 -22.23 -1.76
CA PHE A 356 -6.48 -23.43 -2.02
C PHE A 356 -5.27 -23.54 -1.09
N GLY A 357 -4.76 -24.76 -0.89
CA GLY A 357 -3.44 -24.99 -0.30
C GLY A 357 -2.35 -25.19 -1.37
N PRO A 358 -1.07 -24.98 -1.04
CA PRO A 358 0.04 -25.13 -1.99
C PRO A 358 0.01 -26.46 -2.75
N GLY A 359 0.05 -26.39 -4.07
CA GLY A 359 0.05 -27.58 -4.94
C GLY A 359 -1.30 -28.30 -5.06
N GLN A 360 -2.39 -27.72 -4.56
CA GLN A 360 -3.73 -28.21 -4.92
C GLN A 360 -4.01 -27.97 -6.41
N ALA A 361 -4.76 -28.88 -7.02
CA ALA A 361 -4.98 -28.86 -8.47
C ALA A 361 -5.63 -27.55 -8.99
N GLY A 362 -6.51 -26.92 -8.20
CA GLY A 362 -7.13 -25.64 -8.57
C GLY A 362 -6.13 -24.48 -8.62
N TYR A 363 -5.28 -24.36 -7.59
CA TYR A 363 -4.19 -23.39 -7.53
C TYR A 363 -3.19 -23.56 -8.68
N VAL A 364 -2.73 -24.80 -8.92
CA VAL A 364 -1.82 -25.11 -10.04
C VAL A 364 -2.48 -24.76 -11.39
N ALA A 365 -3.80 -24.96 -11.53
CA ALA A 365 -4.53 -24.59 -12.73
C ALA A 365 -4.65 -23.06 -12.90
N ALA A 366 -4.87 -22.31 -11.82
CA ALA A 366 -4.91 -20.84 -11.83
C ALA A 366 -3.55 -20.25 -12.25
N LEU A 367 -2.45 -20.72 -11.64
CA LEU A 367 -1.09 -20.32 -12.02
C LEU A 367 -0.77 -20.63 -13.48
N ARG A 368 -1.22 -21.79 -13.97
CA ARG A 368 -1.07 -22.14 -15.38
C ARG A 368 -1.86 -21.19 -16.30
N ALA A 369 -3.09 -20.82 -15.92
CA ALA A 369 -3.87 -19.85 -16.68
C ALA A 369 -3.18 -18.48 -16.72
N TYR A 370 -2.60 -18.05 -15.60
CA TYR A 370 -1.81 -16.81 -15.53
C TYR A 370 -0.56 -16.90 -16.42
N ASP A 371 0.17 -18.00 -16.38
CA ASP A 371 1.34 -18.23 -17.24
C ASP A 371 0.99 -18.15 -18.73
N GLU A 372 -0.08 -18.82 -19.14
CA GLU A 372 -0.58 -18.80 -20.51
C GLU A 372 -1.07 -17.39 -20.93
N ALA A 373 -1.64 -16.61 -20.00
CA ALA A 373 -2.00 -15.21 -20.24
C ALA A 373 -0.76 -14.33 -20.43
N PHE A 374 0.31 -14.53 -19.66
CA PHE A 374 1.59 -13.82 -19.87
C PHE A 374 2.23 -14.15 -21.21
N ASP A 375 2.19 -15.40 -21.66
CA ASP A 375 2.66 -15.77 -23.00
C ASP A 375 1.90 -15.00 -24.09
N ARG A 376 0.56 -15.02 -24.05
CA ARG A 376 -0.27 -14.27 -24.99
C ARG A 376 -0.02 -12.76 -24.94
N PHE A 377 0.16 -12.22 -23.74
CA PHE A 377 0.44 -10.81 -23.52
C PHE A 377 1.76 -10.39 -24.16
N PHE A 378 2.86 -11.09 -23.90
CA PHE A 378 4.15 -10.74 -24.48
C PHE A 378 4.17 -10.89 -26.00
N GLN A 379 3.53 -11.92 -26.56
CA GLN A 379 3.36 -12.07 -28.01
C GLN A 379 2.54 -10.93 -28.63
N ARG A 380 1.49 -10.47 -27.94
CA ARG A 380 0.65 -9.34 -28.35
C ARG A 380 1.46 -8.05 -28.38
N LEU A 381 2.20 -7.74 -27.32
CA LEU A 381 3.08 -6.56 -27.25
C LEU A 381 4.17 -6.59 -28.33
N GLU A 382 4.82 -7.73 -28.53
CA GLU A 382 5.90 -7.87 -29.51
C GLU A 382 5.42 -7.60 -30.94
N ARG A 383 4.22 -8.07 -31.30
CA ARG A 383 3.60 -7.78 -32.61
C ARG A 383 3.47 -6.28 -32.88
N ASP A 384 3.22 -5.51 -31.84
CA ASP A 384 3.02 -4.06 -31.91
C ASP A 384 4.32 -3.27 -31.63
N GLY A 385 5.47 -3.99 -31.55
CA GLY A 385 6.80 -3.42 -31.39
C GLY A 385 7.09 -2.90 -29.97
N ILE A 386 6.28 -3.31 -28.99
CA ILE A 386 6.49 -3.02 -27.57
C ILE A 386 7.31 -4.17 -27.00
N THR A 387 8.59 -3.91 -26.74
CA THR A 387 9.58 -4.94 -26.38
C THR A 387 10.43 -4.48 -25.20
N PRO A 388 11.23 -5.35 -24.57
CA PRO A 388 12.23 -4.95 -23.58
C PRO A 388 13.23 -3.88 -24.06
N ALA A 389 13.38 -3.68 -25.38
CA ALA A 389 14.31 -2.68 -25.93
C ALA A 389 13.78 -1.23 -25.89
N ASN A 390 12.49 -1.02 -25.67
CA ASN A 390 11.84 0.30 -25.64
C ASN A 390 10.81 0.46 -24.51
N THR A 391 10.73 -0.50 -23.59
CA THR A 391 9.71 -0.52 -22.54
C THR A 391 10.37 -0.77 -21.20
N LEU A 392 9.97 0.01 -20.19
CA LEU A 392 10.26 -0.30 -18.79
C LEU A 392 9.12 -1.15 -18.24
N PHE A 393 9.41 -2.43 -17.97
CA PHE A 393 8.53 -3.29 -17.20
C PHE A 393 8.95 -3.27 -15.74
N VAL A 394 7.99 -3.04 -14.87
CA VAL A 394 8.12 -3.15 -13.41
C VAL A 394 7.07 -4.14 -12.95
N ILE A 395 7.49 -5.28 -12.43
CA ILE A 395 6.60 -6.38 -12.06
C ILE A 395 6.92 -6.80 -10.63
N THR A 396 5.96 -6.80 -9.73
CA THR A 396 6.16 -7.06 -8.30
C THR A 396 4.91 -7.67 -7.68
N ALA A 397 5.00 -8.12 -6.44
CA ALA A 397 3.83 -8.33 -5.57
C ALA A 397 3.69 -7.17 -4.58
N ASP A 398 2.49 -6.92 -4.06
CA ASP A 398 2.20 -6.02 -2.96
C ASP A 398 2.61 -6.60 -1.60
N GLU A 399 2.37 -7.88 -1.38
CA GLU A 399 2.78 -8.68 -0.22
C GLU A 399 2.96 -10.15 -0.64
N GLY A 400 3.33 -10.99 0.32
CA GLY A 400 2.96 -12.39 0.30
C GLY A 400 2.05 -12.71 1.48
N ASP A 401 1.72 -13.98 1.63
CA ASP A 401 0.84 -14.51 2.64
C ASP A 401 1.45 -15.71 3.38
N HIS A 402 0.86 -15.99 4.53
CA HIS A 402 1.11 -17.17 5.33
C HIS A 402 -0.01 -18.19 5.15
N PHE A 403 0.32 -19.35 4.61
CA PHE A 403 -0.61 -20.47 4.50
C PHE A 403 -0.92 -21.11 5.86
N VAL A 404 -2.20 -21.17 6.21
CA VAL A 404 -2.72 -21.82 7.42
C VAL A 404 -3.41 -23.14 7.05
N GLY A 405 -2.74 -24.25 7.33
CA GLY A 405 -3.26 -25.58 7.05
C GLY A 405 -2.48 -26.71 7.71
N GLY A 406 -3.07 -27.92 7.64
CA GLY A 406 -2.41 -29.15 8.07
C GLY A 406 -1.34 -29.61 7.07
N PRO A 407 -0.65 -30.73 7.36
CA PRO A 407 0.32 -31.30 6.42
C PRO A 407 -0.37 -31.78 5.12
N PRO A 408 0.29 -31.65 3.96
CA PRO A 408 -0.25 -32.13 2.69
C PRO A 408 -0.30 -33.66 2.61
N THR A 409 -1.18 -34.17 1.75
CA THR A 409 -1.33 -35.59 1.43
C THR A 409 -1.40 -35.81 -0.09
N PRO A 410 -0.64 -36.79 -0.64
CA PRO A 410 0.42 -37.55 0.03
C PRO A 410 1.60 -36.65 0.44
N THR A 411 2.42 -37.10 1.38
CA THR A 411 3.51 -36.27 1.97
C THR A 411 4.59 -35.85 0.97
N ASP A 412 4.71 -36.59 -0.13
CA ASP A 412 5.64 -36.38 -1.23
C ASP A 412 4.97 -35.71 -2.45
N CYS A 413 3.79 -35.12 -2.28
CA CYS A 413 3.17 -34.32 -3.33
C CYS A 413 4.07 -33.13 -3.72
N ASP A 414 4.06 -32.80 -5.01
CA ASP A 414 4.82 -31.69 -5.59
C ASP A 414 3.93 -30.69 -6.34
N GLY A 415 2.61 -30.91 -6.33
CA GLY A 415 1.59 -30.11 -7.02
C GLY A 415 1.57 -30.30 -8.54
N VAL A 416 2.73 -30.48 -9.16
CA VAL A 416 2.88 -30.56 -10.62
C VAL A 416 2.64 -31.97 -11.16
N ASN A 417 3.29 -32.99 -10.59
CA ASN A 417 3.14 -34.39 -10.99
C ASN A 417 2.17 -35.13 -10.07
N VAL A 418 2.18 -34.79 -8.79
CA VAL A 418 1.36 -35.38 -7.74
C VAL A 418 0.64 -34.25 -7.00
N PRO A 419 -0.68 -34.07 -7.21
CA PRO A 419 -1.45 -33.03 -6.55
C PRO A 419 -1.42 -33.17 -5.03
N CYS A 420 -1.29 -32.05 -4.33
CA CYS A 420 -1.39 -31.98 -2.89
C CYS A 420 -2.87 -31.90 -2.46
N ASN A 421 -3.21 -32.51 -1.32
CA ASN A 421 -4.51 -32.39 -0.67
C ASN A 421 -4.34 -32.10 0.82
N TYR A 422 -5.24 -31.29 1.38
CA TYR A 422 -5.19 -30.86 2.78
C TYR A 422 -6.48 -31.25 3.48
N SER A 423 -6.38 -32.04 4.56
CA SER A 423 -7.56 -32.45 5.35
C SER A 423 -8.07 -31.35 6.28
N LEU A 424 -7.17 -30.44 6.67
CA LEU A 424 -7.47 -29.23 7.43
C LEU A 424 -6.81 -28.07 6.69
N ILE A 425 -7.61 -27.09 6.32
CA ILE A 425 -7.20 -25.85 5.66
C ILE A 425 -8.07 -24.74 6.24
N GLY A 426 -7.45 -23.62 6.59
CA GLY A 426 -8.18 -22.44 7.05
C GLY A 426 -7.46 -21.64 8.15
N GLU A 427 -7.58 -20.32 8.07
CA GLU A 427 -7.16 -19.34 9.07
C GLU A 427 -7.72 -19.71 10.45
N ILE A 428 -6.96 -19.48 11.52
CA ILE A 428 -7.45 -19.71 12.89
C ILE A 428 -8.04 -18.39 13.41
N ASN A 429 -9.36 -18.28 13.33
CA ASN A 429 -10.13 -17.14 13.82
C ASN A 429 -10.12 -17.05 15.35
N VAL A 430 -9.75 -15.88 15.90
CA VAL A 430 -9.66 -15.61 17.33
C VAL A 430 -10.52 -14.43 17.76
N ASN A 431 -11.48 -14.68 18.64
CA ASN A 431 -12.23 -13.63 19.34
C ASN A 431 -11.38 -13.03 20.48
N MET A 432 -10.68 -11.94 20.19
CA MET A 432 -9.83 -11.22 21.15
C MET A 432 -10.61 -10.77 22.39
N THR A 433 -11.82 -10.22 22.20
CA THR A 433 -12.66 -9.71 23.30
C THR A 433 -13.01 -10.83 24.28
N GLY A 434 -13.34 -12.02 23.76
CA GLY A 434 -13.63 -13.19 24.58
C GLY A 434 -12.41 -13.71 25.33
N LEU A 435 -11.25 -13.77 24.68
CA LEU A 435 -10.01 -14.22 25.33
C LEU A 435 -9.52 -13.23 26.40
N LEU A 436 -9.56 -11.93 26.14
CA LEU A 436 -9.23 -10.89 27.13
C LEU A 436 -10.11 -11.01 28.38
N ALA A 437 -11.42 -11.16 28.20
CA ALA A 437 -12.37 -11.28 29.31
C ALA A 437 -12.15 -12.57 30.12
N THR A 438 -11.93 -13.70 29.45
CA THR A 438 -11.88 -15.02 30.09
C THR A 438 -10.50 -15.41 30.65
N GLN A 439 -9.41 -15.02 29.99
CA GLN A 439 -8.05 -15.33 30.44
C GLN A 439 -7.45 -14.24 31.33
N GLN A 440 -7.77 -12.97 31.06
CA GLN A 440 -7.12 -11.82 31.71
C GLN A 440 -8.09 -10.96 32.54
N GLY A 441 -9.40 -11.22 32.48
CA GLY A 441 -10.40 -10.41 33.19
C GLY A 441 -10.58 -8.99 32.65
N ILE A 442 -10.10 -8.71 31.42
CA ILE A 442 -10.22 -7.40 30.79
C ILE A 442 -11.53 -7.30 30.02
N THR A 443 -12.41 -6.39 30.46
CA THR A 443 -13.71 -6.11 29.83
C THR A 443 -13.80 -4.66 29.31
N THR A 444 -12.65 -3.99 29.17
CA THR A 444 -12.58 -2.63 28.61
C THR A 444 -13.20 -2.61 27.22
N PRO A 445 -14.14 -1.69 26.91
CA PRO A 445 -14.68 -1.55 25.56
C PRO A 445 -13.61 -1.10 24.55
N PHE A 446 -13.59 -1.73 23.39
CA PHE A 446 -12.73 -1.38 22.27
C PHE A 446 -13.36 -1.80 20.95
N GLN A 447 -12.83 -1.27 19.86
CA GLN A 447 -13.02 -1.80 18.51
C GLN A 447 -11.64 -2.11 17.92
N LEU A 448 -11.60 -2.91 16.86
CA LEU A 448 -10.36 -3.19 16.13
C LEU A 448 -10.59 -3.21 14.62
N HIS A 449 -9.50 -3.05 13.87
CA HIS A 449 -9.39 -3.59 12.52
C HIS A 449 -9.01 -5.07 12.64
N ALA A 450 -9.82 -5.97 12.08
CA ALA A 450 -9.62 -7.41 12.18
C ALA A 450 -8.57 -7.88 11.17
N ASP A 451 -7.57 -8.62 11.64
CA ASP A 451 -6.33 -8.87 10.88
C ASP A 451 -5.45 -9.93 11.57
N SER A 452 -4.36 -10.39 10.94
CA SER A 452 -3.27 -11.09 11.65
C SER A 452 -2.40 -10.11 12.46
N ALA A 453 -2.43 -8.82 12.09
CA ALA A 453 -1.84 -7.72 12.84
C ALA A 453 -2.88 -6.64 13.22
N PRO A 454 -3.87 -6.94 14.09
CA PRO A 454 -4.99 -6.02 14.34
C PRO A 454 -4.55 -4.68 14.92
N ALA A 455 -5.14 -3.60 14.42
CA ALA A 455 -5.05 -2.25 15.00
C ALA A 455 -6.19 -2.06 16.01
N ILE A 456 -5.84 -1.75 17.27
CA ILE A 456 -6.79 -1.66 18.39
C ILE A 456 -7.13 -0.20 18.72
N TYR A 457 -8.41 0.07 18.92
CA TYR A 457 -8.98 1.38 19.26
C TYR A 457 -9.78 1.27 20.56
N ILE A 458 -9.16 1.58 21.69
CA ILE A 458 -9.83 1.56 22.99
C ILE A 458 -10.83 2.71 23.06
N THR A 459 -12.07 2.40 23.44
CA THR A 459 -13.14 3.42 23.54
C THR A 459 -12.77 4.48 24.58
N GLY A 460 -12.98 5.75 24.22
CA GLY A 460 -12.57 6.93 24.99
C GLY A 460 -11.23 7.51 24.55
N ASN A 461 -10.54 6.87 23.59
CA ASN A 461 -9.20 7.25 23.11
C ASN A 461 -8.21 7.58 24.27
N PRO A 462 -8.03 6.67 25.24
CA PRO A 462 -7.16 6.92 26.37
C PRO A 462 -5.70 7.09 25.94
N GLY A 463 -4.95 7.88 26.70
CA GLY A 463 -3.52 8.07 26.47
C GLY A 463 -2.73 6.78 26.69
N ARG A 464 -1.59 6.66 26.01
CA ARG A 464 -0.69 5.49 26.11
C ARG A 464 -0.20 5.17 27.53
N THR A 465 -0.16 6.17 28.42
CA THR A 465 0.25 5.98 29.83
C THR A 465 -0.92 5.75 30.77
N ASP A 466 -2.16 5.78 30.28
CA ASP A 466 -3.34 5.64 31.13
C ASP A 466 -3.43 4.21 31.67
N PRO A 467 -3.85 4.01 32.94
CA PRO A 467 -3.92 2.69 33.54
C PRO A 467 -4.72 1.67 32.73
N VAL A 468 -5.79 2.11 32.05
CA VAL A 468 -6.63 1.27 31.20
C VAL A 468 -5.87 0.74 29.98
N THR A 469 -5.13 1.62 29.29
CA THR A 469 -4.30 1.26 28.12
C THR A 469 -3.20 0.29 28.53
N ARG A 470 -2.49 0.62 29.60
CA ARG A 470 -1.39 -0.21 30.14
C ARG A 470 -1.86 -1.58 30.59
N ALA A 471 -3.05 -1.68 31.22
CA ALA A 471 -3.63 -2.96 31.60
C ALA A 471 -4.01 -3.80 30.36
N PHE A 472 -4.55 -3.16 29.33
CA PHE A 472 -4.96 -3.81 28.09
C PHE A 472 -3.77 -4.37 27.30
N GLU A 473 -2.70 -3.60 27.14
CA GLU A 473 -1.48 -4.02 26.42
C GLU A 473 -0.79 -5.21 27.12
N ARG A 474 -0.62 -5.14 28.45
CA ARG A 474 -0.06 -6.27 29.24
C ARG A 474 -0.92 -7.53 29.17
N ALA A 475 -2.24 -7.37 29.11
CA ALA A 475 -3.16 -8.50 28.98
C ALA A 475 -3.08 -9.14 27.60
N THR A 476 -3.01 -8.31 26.54
CA THR A 476 -2.84 -8.76 25.15
C THR A 476 -1.56 -9.59 25.00
N GLY A 477 -0.44 -9.12 25.55
CA GLY A 477 0.84 -9.87 25.55
C GLY A 477 0.78 -11.25 26.24
N LYS A 478 -0.22 -11.52 27.08
CA LYS A 478 -0.37 -12.79 27.81
C LYS A 478 -1.38 -13.75 27.17
N LEU A 479 -2.04 -13.35 26.09
CA LEU A 479 -3.05 -14.20 25.45
C LEU A 479 -2.41 -15.44 24.84
N THR A 480 -3.09 -16.56 25.03
CA THR A 480 -2.73 -17.85 24.43
C THR A 480 -3.95 -18.45 23.75
N ALA A 481 -3.73 -19.29 22.74
CA ALA A 481 -4.76 -20.08 22.09
C ALA A 481 -4.32 -21.53 21.96
N VAL A 482 -5.28 -22.46 21.93
CA VAL A 482 -5.00 -23.82 21.47
C VAL A 482 -5.24 -23.86 19.97
N ASN A 483 -4.17 -24.11 19.21
CA ASN A 483 -4.22 -24.25 17.77
C ASN A 483 -5.08 -25.48 17.40
N PRO A 484 -6.24 -25.33 16.76
CA PRO A 484 -7.11 -26.46 16.41
C PRO A 484 -6.51 -27.40 15.35
N ILE A 485 -5.51 -26.97 14.59
CA ILE A 485 -4.82 -27.78 13.57
C ILE A 485 -3.73 -28.63 14.22
N THR A 486 -2.91 -28.05 15.10
CA THR A 486 -1.75 -28.75 15.71
C THR A 486 -2.04 -29.34 17.10
N GLY A 487 -3.09 -28.88 17.76
CA GLY A 487 -3.44 -29.23 19.14
C GLY A 487 -2.55 -28.59 20.21
N LYS A 488 -1.62 -27.71 19.83
CA LYS A 488 -0.66 -27.07 20.75
C LYS A 488 -1.23 -25.78 21.34
N SER A 489 -0.88 -25.50 22.59
CA SER A 489 -1.12 -24.17 23.18
C SER A 489 0.01 -23.23 22.78
N GLU A 490 -0.33 -22.10 22.18
CA GLU A 490 0.61 -21.15 21.59
C GLU A 490 0.39 -19.74 22.15
N PRO A 491 1.46 -18.96 22.35
CA PRO A 491 1.33 -17.53 22.56
C PRO A 491 0.81 -16.87 21.29
N LEU A 492 -0.16 -15.97 21.43
CA LEU A 492 -0.68 -15.24 20.29
C LEU A 492 0.18 -14.04 19.92
N THR A 493 0.85 -13.41 20.88
CA THR A 493 1.64 -12.19 20.63
C THR A 493 3.03 -12.51 20.11
N GLN A 494 3.35 -12.02 18.91
CA GLN A 494 4.73 -11.94 18.42
C GLN A 494 5.33 -10.57 18.73
N TYR A 495 4.61 -9.49 18.38
CA TYR A 495 5.04 -8.13 18.64
C TYR A 495 3.88 -7.17 18.94
N MET A 496 4.19 -6.02 19.56
CA MET A 496 3.23 -4.94 19.76
C MET A 496 3.89 -3.57 19.55
N ALA A 497 3.15 -2.63 18.96
CA ALA A 497 3.59 -1.26 18.68
C ALA A 497 2.54 -0.25 19.16
N ASP A 498 2.87 0.53 20.19
CA ASP A 498 2.07 1.69 20.60
C ASP A 498 2.45 2.92 19.73
N PRO A 499 1.83 4.11 19.92
CA PRO A 499 2.10 5.28 19.08
C PRO A 499 3.55 5.77 19.11
N VAL A 500 4.37 5.33 20.08
CA VAL A 500 5.80 5.62 20.09
C VAL A 500 6.52 4.78 19.04
N GLU A 501 6.26 3.48 19.00
CA GLU A 501 6.87 2.56 18.03
C GLU A 501 6.27 2.73 16.63
N MET A 502 4.95 2.87 16.52
CA MET A 502 4.27 3.12 15.25
C MET A 502 4.85 4.35 14.51
N LYS A 503 5.26 5.39 15.26
CA LYS A 503 5.92 6.55 14.67
C LYS A 503 7.30 6.23 14.09
N LEU A 504 8.04 5.28 14.68
CA LEU A 504 9.29 4.80 14.10
C LEU A 504 9.02 3.99 12.83
N LEU A 505 8.00 3.15 12.85
CA LEU A 505 7.60 2.27 11.76
C LEU A 505 6.80 2.95 10.65
N HIS A 506 6.66 4.28 10.68
CA HIS A 506 5.93 5.07 9.67
C HIS A 506 4.42 4.80 9.60
N MET A 507 3.79 4.54 10.74
CA MET A 507 2.36 4.17 10.84
C MET A 507 1.50 5.27 11.50
N VAL A 508 1.99 6.52 11.57
CA VAL A 508 1.30 7.64 12.23
C VAL A 508 1.14 8.79 11.23
N THR A 509 -0.06 8.95 10.68
CA THR A 509 -0.38 9.98 9.67
C THR A 509 -0.42 11.39 10.26
N ALA A 510 -0.57 12.39 9.39
CA ALA A 510 -0.84 13.77 9.79
C ALA A 510 -2.17 13.95 10.55
N ASP A 511 -3.14 13.03 10.39
CA ASP A 511 -4.35 13.03 11.19
C ASP A 511 -4.20 12.14 12.46
N PRO A 512 -4.16 12.73 13.66
CA PRO A 512 -4.06 11.96 14.90
C PRO A 512 -5.29 11.08 15.16
N ALA A 513 -6.46 11.37 14.60
CA ALA A 513 -7.67 10.56 14.77
C ALA A 513 -7.52 9.17 14.14
N ARG A 514 -6.69 9.02 13.10
CA ARG A 514 -6.41 7.73 12.44
C ARG A 514 -5.43 6.83 13.21
N THR A 515 -4.78 7.36 14.24
CA THR A 515 -3.75 6.62 14.99
C THR A 515 -4.43 5.67 16.00
N PRO A 516 -4.24 4.34 15.90
CA PRO A 516 -4.81 3.40 16.87
C PRO A 516 -4.17 3.57 18.25
N THR A 517 -4.81 2.98 19.26
CA THR A 517 -4.22 2.87 20.61
C THR A 517 -2.92 2.09 20.57
N PHE A 518 -2.89 0.96 19.85
CA PHE A 518 -1.68 0.20 19.51
C PHE A 518 -2.01 -0.81 18.40
N VAL A 519 -0.97 -1.30 17.72
CA VAL A 519 -1.04 -2.43 16.78
C VAL A 519 -0.46 -3.67 17.45
N TRP A 520 -1.13 -4.79 17.27
CA TRP A 520 -0.71 -6.09 17.76
C TRP A 520 -0.34 -6.98 16.58
N PHE A 521 0.92 -7.37 16.44
CA PHE A 521 1.35 -8.35 15.45
C PHE A 521 1.23 -9.75 16.08
N ALA A 522 0.18 -10.48 15.70
CA ALA A 522 -0.08 -11.80 16.26
C ALA A 522 0.79 -12.86 15.59
N ASN A 523 0.62 -14.12 16.01
CA ASN A 523 1.14 -15.27 15.31
C ASN A 523 0.42 -15.40 13.94
N PRO A 524 1.17 -15.55 12.82
CA PRO A 524 0.61 -15.52 11.46
C PRO A 524 -0.45 -16.61 11.18
N ASP A 525 -0.49 -17.69 11.97
CA ASP A 525 -1.56 -18.70 11.88
C ASP A 525 -2.97 -18.14 12.21
N TYR A 526 -3.04 -17.00 12.92
CA TYR A 526 -4.26 -16.52 13.56
C TYR A 526 -4.78 -15.22 12.95
N TYR A 527 -6.08 -15.20 12.64
CA TYR A 527 -6.82 -14.01 12.27
C TYR A 527 -7.62 -13.49 13.46
N ILE A 528 -7.35 -12.26 13.90
CA ILE A 528 -7.88 -11.70 15.13
C ILE A 528 -9.08 -10.80 14.85
N TYR A 529 -10.19 -11.06 15.54
CA TYR A 529 -11.40 -10.24 15.45
C TYR A 529 -12.01 -9.92 16.83
N ALA A 530 -12.99 -9.02 16.87
CA ALA A 530 -13.77 -8.70 18.06
C ALA A 530 -15.15 -9.36 18.04
N GLY A 531 -15.55 -9.97 19.14
CA GLY A 531 -16.83 -10.65 19.32
C GLY A 531 -17.37 -10.53 20.74
N PRO A 532 -18.25 -11.45 21.19
CA PRO A 532 -18.76 -11.44 22.56
C PRO A 532 -17.64 -11.54 23.60
N ALA A 533 -17.79 -10.83 24.74
CA ALA A 533 -16.83 -10.81 25.85
C ALA A 533 -16.89 -12.08 26.74
N ASN A 534 -16.95 -13.26 26.12
CA ASN A 534 -16.90 -14.57 26.76
C ASN A 534 -16.51 -15.63 25.71
N CYS A 535 -16.17 -16.83 26.17
CA CYS A 535 -15.92 -17.99 25.32
C CYS A 535 -16.98 -19.08 25.50
N ASN A 536 -18.27 -18.69 25.65
CA ASN A 536 -19.37 -19.66 25.68
C ASN A 536 -19.52 -20.34 24.31
N ALA A 537 -19.37 -19.57 23.23
CA ALA A 537 -18.95 -20.09 21.94
C ALA A 537 -17.41 -20.14 21.90
N PRO A 538 -16.79 -21.13 21.24
CA PRO A 538 -15.34 -21.22 21.17
C PRO A 538 -14.72 -19.92 20.64
N CYS A 539 -13.80 -19.34 21.40
CA CYS A 539 -13.08 -18.13 21.01
C CYS A 539 -11.99 -18.39 19.95
N VAL A 540 -11.72 -19.66 19.63
CA VAL A 540 -10.71 -20.09 18.66
C VAL A 540 -11.36 -21.13 17.75
N GLN A 541 -11.41 -20.87 16.46
CA GLN A 541 -12.04 -21.74 15.46
C GLN A 541 -11.31 -21.66 14.12
N VAL A 542 -11.32 -22.74 13.34
CA VAL A 542 -10.81 -22.71 11.96
C VAL A 542 -11.89 -22.09 11.06
N GLY A 543 -11.50 -21.10 10.24
CA GLY A 543 -12.30 -20.56 9.15
C GLY A 543 -11.90 -21.22 7.82
N PRO A 544 -12.58 -22.28 7.35
CA PRO A 544 -12.09 -23.11 6.24
C PRO A 544 -12.17 -22.44 4.86
N THR A 545 -12.80 -21.27 4.74
CA THR A 545 -12.94 -20.54 3.47
C THR A 545 -11.71 -19.69 3.15
N TYR A 546 -10.96 -19.26 4.17
CA TYR A 546 -9.81 -18.37 4.06
C TYR A 546 -8.61 -19.14 4.60
N ALA A 547 -7.51 -19.27 3.88
CA ALA A 547 -6.36 -20.08 4.31
C ALA A 547 -5.02 -19.35 4.22
N TRP A 548 -5.03 -18.07 3.84
CA TRP A 548 -3.86 -17.26 3.62
C TRP A 548 -4.03 -15.98 4.40
N ASN A 549 -3.14 -15.80 5.38
CA ASN A 549 -3.13 -14.64 6.26
C ASN A 549 -1.98 -13.73 5.87
N HIS A 550 -2.21 -12.42 5.90
CA HIS A 550 -1.18 -11.42 5.74
C HIS A 550 -1.39 -10.25 6.68
N GLY A 551 -0.42 -9.35 6.68
CA GLY A 551 -0.38 -8.16 7.51
C GLY A 551 0.79 -8.15 8.50
N ASP A 552 1.06 -9.27 9.18
CA ASP A 552 2.09 -9.29 10.21
C ASP A 552 3.52 -9.21 9.66
N ILE A 553 4.55 -9.39 10.51
CA ILE A 553 5.96 -9.20 10.14
C ILE A 553 6.68 -10.47 9.67
N ALA A 554 5.96 -11.58 9.45
CA ALA A 554 6.56 -12.84 9.07
C ALA A 554 7.27 -12.73 7.70
N PRO A 555 8.40 -13.43 7.50
CA PRO A 555 9.17 -13.31 6.26
C PRO A 555 8.42 -13.75 5.00
N ASP A 556 7.56 -14.76 5.07
CA ASP A 556 6.68 -15.21 3.98
C ASP A 556 5.65 -14.14 3.59
N ILE A 557 5.27 -13.26 4.53
CA ILE A 557 4.35 -12.14 4.28
C ILE A 557 5.08 -10.90 3.75
N ASN A 558 6.21 -10.51 4.37
CA ASN A 558 6.84 -9.20 4.07
C ASN A 558 7.94 -9.27 3.04
N ARG A 559 8.45 -10.46 2.70
CA ARG A 559 9.53 -10.60 1.72
C ARG A 559 8.95 -10.91 0.36
N THR A 560 8.79 -9.86 -0.43
CA THR A 560 8.32 -9.94 -1.81
C THR A 560 9.51 -10.03 -2.78
N TRP A 561 9.23 -9.77 -4.06
CA TRP A 561 10.20 -9.73 -5.14
C TRP A 561 9.91 -8.55 -6.06
N LEU A 562 10.94 -8.07 -6.78
CA LEU A 562 10.82 -6.98 -7.75
C LEU A 562 11.54 -7.36 -9.06
N GLY A 563 10.78 -7.47 -10.14
CA GLY A 563 11.25 -7.59 -11.50
C GLY A 563 11.39 -6.23 -12.18
N LEU A 564 12.58 -5.93 -12.68
CA LEU A 564 12.83 -4.76 -13.53
C LEU A 564 13.39 -5.23 -14.87
N VAL A 565 12.77 -4.81 -15.97
CA VAL A 565 13.20 -5.10 -17.34
C VAL A 565 13.11 -3.83 -18.17
N GLY A 566 14.13 -3.53 -18.95
CA GLY A 566 14.07 -2.41 -19.90
C GLY A 566 15.38 -1.67 -20.09
N PRO A 567 15.39 -0.66 -20.97
CA PRO A 567 16.58 0.14 -21.23
C PRO A 567 17.14 0.80 -19.96
N GLY A 568 18.43 0.57 -19.69
CA GLY A 568 19.12 1.11 -18.52
C GLY A 568 19.09 0.22 -17.27
N VAL A 569 18.32 -0.87 -17.29
CA VAL A 569 18.34 -1.90 -16.25
C VAL A 569 19.42 -2.93 -16.57
N ARG A 570 20.21 -3.31 -15.57
CA ARG A 570 21.24 -4.34 -15.73
C ARG A 570 20.60 -5.71 -15.87
N HIS A 571 21.06 -6.47 -16.86
CA HIS A 571 20.70 -7.88 -17.00
C HIS A 571 21.51 -8.73 -16.03
N LEU A 572 20.97 -8.97 -14.83
CA LEU A 572 21.63 -9.73 -13.76
C LEU A 572 20.89 -11.03 -13.41
N GLY A 573 19.76 -11.32 -14.04
CA GLY A 573 18.92 -12.46 -13.67
C GLY A 573 18.43 -12.34 -12.23
N ARG A 574 18.31 -13.47 -11.52
CA ARG A 574 17.94 -13.49 -10.10
C ARG A 574 19.06 -12.94 -9.21
N ASN A 575 18.71 -12.02 -8.32
CA ASN A 575 19.62 -11.42 -7.34
C ASN A 575 18.96 -11.34 -5.95
N ASP A 576 19.61 -11.90 -4.95
CA ASP A 576 19.18 -11.89 -3.54
C ASP A 576 20.00 -10.93 -2.66
N SER A 577 21.07 -10.35 -3.21
CA SER A 577 22.04 -9.54 -2.48
C SER A 577 21.63 -8.07 -2.30
N ILE A 578 20.78 -7.55 -3.18
CA ILE A 578 20.27 -6.19 -3.11
C ILE A 578 19.04 -6.19 -2.21
N TRP A 579 19.17 -5.56 -1.03
CA TRP A 579 18.04 -5.31 -0.15
C TRP A 579 17.29 -4.07 -0.66
N ALA A 580 15.99 -4.23 -0.91
CA ALA A 580 15.08 -3.18 -1.33
C ALA A 580 13.76 -3.27 -0.53
N ASP A 581 13.00 -2.19 -0.54
CA ASP A 581 11.60 -2.18 -0.15
C ASP A 581 10.75 -1.40 -1.17
N HIS A 582 9.44 -1.42 -0.99
CA HIS A 582 8.48 -0.82 -1.93
C HIS A 582 8.71 0.68 -2.16
N THR A 583 9.28 1.39 -1.19
CA THR A 583 9.59 2.82 -1.37
C THR A 583 10.66 3.07 -2.43
N ASP A 584 11.49 2.07 -2.75
CA ASP A 584 12.58 2.19 -3.71
C ASP A 584 12.12 2.09 -5.18
N ILE A 585 10.91 1.58 -5.42
CA ILE A 585 10.39 1.32 -6.77
C ILE A 585 10.20 2.64 -7.52
N ARG A 586 9.41 3.56 -6.96
CA ARG A 586 9.10 4.87 -7.57
C ARG A 586 10.34 5.69 -7.94
N PRO A 587 11.29 5.99 -7.03
CA PRO A 587 12.48 6.77 -7.39
C PRO A 587 13.35 6.05 -8.44
N THR A 588 13.43 4.72 -8.40
CA THR A 588 14.16 3.95 -9.43
C THR A 588 13.52 4.12 -10.82
N MET A 589 12.19 4.09 -10.89
CA MET A 589 11.46 4.39 -12.13
C MET A 589 11.72 5.82 -12.60
N MET A 590 11.58 6.81 -11.71
CA MET A 590 11.78 8.22 -12.06
C MET A 590 13.18 8.49 -12.63
N GLU A 591 14.21 7.87 -12.05
CA GLU A 591 15.59 7.97 -12.55
C GLU A 591 15.73 7.38 -13.96
N LEU A 592 15.23 6.17 -14.19
CA LEU A 592 15.25 5.49 -15.50
C LEU A 592 14.51 6.30 -16.58
N LEU A 593 13.40 6.92 -16.20
CA LEU A 593 12.57 7.69 -17.10
C LEU A 593 13.08 9.13 -17.29
N GLY A 594 14.01 9.57 -16.45
CA GLY A 594 14.50 10.94 -16.42
C GLY A 594 13.46 11.95 -15.96
N LEU A 595 12.49 11.49 -15.19
CA LEU A 595 11.44 12.28 -14.55
C LEU A 595 11.82 12.51 -13.07
N LYS A 596 10.95 13.23 -12.37
CA LYS A 596 11.04 13.41 -10.93
C LYS A 596 9.65 13.70 -10.38
N ASP A 597 9.42 13.29 -9.14
CA ASP A 597 8.31 13.79 -8.34
C ASP A 597 8.66 15.16 -7.74
N ASP A 598 7.63 15.93 -7.34
CA ASP A 598 7.80 17.24 -6.70
C ASP A 598 7.89 17.18 -5.17
N TYR A 599 7.94 15.96 -4.63
CA TYR A 599 8.21 15.65 -3.23
C TYR A 599 9.44 14.76 -3.12
N ARG A 600 10.01 14.71 -1.91
CA ARG A 600 11.11 13.80 -1.58
C ARG A 600 10.54 12.42 -1.25
N HIS A 601 11.13 11.36 -1.77
CA HIS A 601 10.81 9.97 -1.44
C HIS A 601 11.37 9.57 -0.07
N ASP A 602 10.90 8.45 0.48
CA ASP A 602 11.53 7.76 1.60
C ASP A 602 12.41 6.59 1.14
N GLY A 603 12.25 6.19 -0.13
CA GLY A 603 13.09 5.23 -0.81
C GLY A 603 14.36 5.81 -1.41
N ARG A 604 15.08 4.96 -2.13
CA ARG A 604 16.30 5.30 -2.87
C ARG A 604 16.24 4.75 -4.29
N VAL A 605 17.01 5.34 -5.21
CA VAL A 605 17.29 4.69 -6.48
C VAL A 605 18.11 3.41 -6.21
N LEU A 606 17.68 2.29 -6.78
CA LEU A 606 18.39 1.00 -6.76
C LEU A 606 19.55 1.02 -7.75
N ILE A 607 20.54 1.89 -7.51
CA ILE A 607 21.70 2.12 -8.37
C ILE A 607 22.38 0.81 -8.77
N GLU A 608 22.46 -0.16 -7.85
CA GLU A 608 23.03 -1.49 -8.06
C GLU A 608 22.42 -2.24 -9.25
N ALA A 609 21.13 -2.04 -9.51
CA ALA A 609 20.33 -2.63 -10.58
C ALA A 609 20.41 -1.86 -11.90
N LEU A 610 21.02 -0.66 -11.94
CA LEU A 610 21.02 0.22 -13.11
C LEU A 610 22.41 0.33 -13.77
N ASP A 611 22.39 0.38 -15.10
CA ASP A 611 23.57 0.62 -15.93
C ASP A 611 24.09 2.04 -15.74
N ASP A 612 25.40 2.22 -15.80
CA ASP A 612 26.03 3.54 -15.68
C ASP A 612 25.54 4.52 -16.76
N SER A 613 25.16 4.05 -17.95
CA SER A 613 24.63 4.90 -19.02
C SER A 613 23.27 5.53 -18.68
N ALA A 614 22.48 4.89 -17.82
CA ALA A 614 21.18 5.40 -17.38
C ALA A 614 21.30 6.42 -16.23
N LEU A 615 22.48 6.52 -15.61
CA LEU A 615 22.71 7.30 -14.40
C LEU A 615 23.37 8.66 -14.68
N PRO A 616 22.99 9.71 -13.93
CA PRO A 616 23.56 11.03 -14.06
C PRO A 616 25.05 11.01 -13.69
N PRO A 617 25.86 11.94 -14.23
CA PRO A 617 27.29 11.99 -13.95
C PRO A 617 27.65 12.05 -12.45
N THR A 618 26.78 12.65 -11.62
CA THR A 618 27.00 12.74 -10.17
C THR A 618 26.90 11.38 -9.50
N VAL A 619 25.88 10.58 -9.82
CA VAL A 619 25.74 9.22 -9.30
C VAL A 619 26.92 8.36 -9.75
N ARG A 620 27.27 8.37 -11.04
CA ARG A 620 28.41 7.58 -11.56
C ARG A 620 29.73 7.85 -10.84
N ARG A 621 30.07 9.12 -10.59
CA ARG A 621 31.32 9.48 -9.90
C ARG A 621 31.37 9.01 -8.45
N SER A 622 30.22 8.93 -7.79
CA SER A 622 30.10 8.61 -6.36
C SER A 622 29.40 7.27 -6.10
N ARG A 623 29.29 6.40 -7.12
CA ARG A 623 28.44 5.20 -7.13
C ARG A 623 28.62 4.34 -5.88
N GLY A 624 29.86 3.95 -5.59
CA GLY A 624 30.16 3.11 -4.41
C GLY A 624 29.90 3.78 -3.06
N LEU A 625 29.94 5.12 -2.98
CA LEU A 625 29.61 5.86 -1.76
C LEU A 625 28.08 5.95 -1.58
N LEU A 626 27.35 6.20 -2.66
CA LEU A 626 25.89 6.30 -2.63
C LEU A 626 25.25 4.94 -2.32
N ILE A 627 25.76 3.85 -2.88
CA ILE A 627 25.33 2.49 -2.52
C ILE A 627 25.46 2.24 -1.01
N GLN A 628 26.59 2.61 -0.40
CA GLN A 628 26.77 2.46 1.05
C GLN A 628 25.78 3.30 1.87
N LEU A 629 25.47 4.52 1.42
CA LEU A 629 24.48 5.37 2.09
C LEU A 629 23.05 4.84 1.92
N GLY A 630 22.70 4.35 0.73
CA GLY A 630 21.41 3.73 0.44
C GLY A 630 21.18 2.47 1.27
N GLN A 631 22.18 1.60 1.36
CA GLN A 631 22.13 0.42 2.23
C GLN A 631 21.98 0.80 3.70
N LEU A 632 22.68 1.85 4.16
CA LEU A 632 22.48 2.34 5.53
C LEU A 632 21.06 2.87 5.73
N LEU A 633 20.54 3.67 4.79
CA LEU A 633 19.19 4.22 4.86
C LEU A 633 18.18 3.09 5.07
N LYS A 634 18.26 2.02 4.27
CA LYS A 634 17.35 0.88 4.38
C LYS A 634 17.43 0.18 5.73
N ARG A 635 18.63 -0.07 6.26
CA ARG A 635 18.82 -0.67 7.60
C ARG A 635 18.23 0.16 8.74
N ILE A 636 18.15 1.48 8.60
CA ILE A 636 17.68 2.36 9.69
C ILE A 636 16.27 2.92 9.49
N ASN A 637 15.77 2.97 8.25
CA ASN A 637 14.53 3.68 7.92
C ASN A 637 13.39 2.76 7.52
N ALA A 638 13.68 1.58 6.96
CA ALA A 638 12.63 0.64 6.59
C ALA A 638 11.95 0.03 7.82
N PRO A 639 10.61 -0.12 7.84
CA PRO A 639 9.88 -0.74 8.94
C PRO A 639 10.39 -2.14 9.31
N VAL A 640 10.76 -2.94 8.31
CA VAL A 640 11.36 -4.27 8.47
C VAL A 640 12.90 -4.30 8.33
N GLY A 641 13.54 -3.13 8.35
CA GLY A 641 15.00 -3.02 8.44
C GLY A 641 15.54 -3.32 9.84
N ASP A 642 16.87 -3.44 9.97
CA ASP A 642 17.54 -3.78 11.24
C ASP A 642 17.04 -2.96 12.45
N LEU A 643 16.85 -1.64 12.26
CA LEU A 643 16.40 -0.78 13.34
C LEU A 643 14.94 -1.05 13.70
N GLY A 644 14.03 -1.08 12.72
CA GLY A 644 12.60 -1.32 12.94
C GLY A 644 12.32 -2.63 13.66
N LEU A 645 12.95 -3.73 13.21
CA LEU A 645 12.82 -5.04 13.88
C LEU A 645 13.41 -5.03 15.31
N SER A 646 14.48 -4.27 15.53
CA SER A 646 15.09 -4.14 16.85
C SER A 646 14.24 -3.31 17.81
N THR A 647 13.64 -2.22 17.33
CA THR A 647 12.79 -1.34 18.14
C THR A 647 11.43 -1.96 18.41
N LEU A 648 10.88 -2.72 17.47
CA LEU A 648 9.64 -3.47 17.66
C LEU A 648 9.78 -4.51 18.78
N ARG A 649 10.93 -5.18 18.90
CA ARG A 649 11.27 -6.03 20.06
C ARG A 649 11.30 -5.24 21.37
N ILE A 650 11.88 -4.04 21.37
CA ILE A 650 11.92 -3.17 22.56
C ILE A 650 10.51 -2.72 22.94
N SER A 651 9.70 -2.32 21.96
CA SER A 651 8.31 -1.91 22.13
C SER A 651 7.49 -3.01 22.77
N THR A 652 7.58 -4.23 22.23
CA THR A 652 6.91 -5.41 22.78
C THR A 652 7.30 -5.64 24.24
N LEU A 653 8.60 -5.65 24.56
CA LEU A 653 9.10 -5.78 25.93
C LEU A 653 8.65 -4.66 26.87
N ALA A 654 8.43 -3.45 26.34
CA ALA A 654 7.94 -2.30 27.09
C ALA A 654 6.45 -2.44 27.39
N LEU A 655 5.67 -2.81 26.38
CA LEU A 655 4.21 -2.96 26.44
C LEU A 655 3.80 -4.09 27.39
N GLU A 656 4.53 -5.20 27.40
CA GLU A 656 4.32 -6.31 28.34
C GLU A 656 4.79 -6.03 29.77
N SER A 657 5.60 -4.99 29.98
CA SER A 657 6.22 -4.72 31.28
C SER A 657 5.31 -4.00 32.27
N GLY A 658 5.72 -4.04 33.53
CA GLY A 658 5.12 -3.26 34.60
C GLY A 658 4.00 -3.97 35.35
N SER A 659 3.30 -3.22 36.18
CA SER A 659 2.14 -3.65 36.97
C SER A 659 1.20 -2.45 37.15
N PRO A 660 -0.01 -2.64 37.72
CA PRO A 660 -0.91 -1.53 38.02
C PRO A 660 -0.27 -0.41 38.85
N ASP A 661 0.73 -0.72 39.67
CA ASP A 661 1.40 0.23 40.56
C ASP A 661 2.75 0.74 40.04
N ASN A 662 3.30 0.15 38.97
CA ASN A 662 4.65 0.49 38.50
C ASN A 662 4.85 0.24 37.00
N ASP A 663 4.77 1.32 36.21
CA ASP A 663 5.08 1.33 34.78
C ASP A 663 6.44 2.01 34.44
N SER A 664 7.36 2.09 35.41
CA SER A 664 8.68 2.73 35.20
C SER A 664 9.52 2.10 34.08
N THR A 665 9.34 0.80 33.82
CA THR A 665 10.04 0.14 32.70
C THR A 665 9.49 0.55 31.35
N TYR A 666 8.16 0.59 31.20
CA TYR A 666 7.51 1.11 30.01
C TYR A 666 7.95 2.54 29.73
N THR A 667 7.83 3.44 30.72
CA THR A 667 8.22 4.85 30.58
C THR A 667 9.66 4.99 30.12
N ARG A 668 10.59 4.25 30.74
CA ARG A 668 12.02 4.28 30.36
C ARG A 668 12.24 3.81 28.92
N MET A 669 11.65 2.68 28.53
CA MET A 669 11.84 2.10 27.19
C MET A 669 11.18 2.96 26.11
N ALA A 670 9.97 3.47 26.34
CA ALA A 670 9.30 4.41 25.46
C ALA A 670 10.12 5.69 25.25
N SER A 671 10.72 6.25 26.31
CA SER A 671 11.63 7.40 26.16
C SER A 671 12.88 7.07 25.34
N GLN A 672 13.43 5.85 25.45
CA GLN A 672 14.55 5.44 24.60
C GLN A 672 14.12 5.29 23.13
N LEU A 673 12.95 4.72 22.87
CA LEU A 673 12.38 4.61 21.53
C LEU A 673 12.20 5.99 20.89
N GLN A 674 11.59 6.95 21.60
CA GLN A 674 11.45 8.33 21.10
C GLN A 674 12.79 8.98 20.74
N LEU A 675 13.85 8.74 21.55
CA LEU A 675 15.19 9.23 21.26
C LEU A 675 15.81 8.55 20.02
N LEU A 676 15.58 7.25 19.85
CA LEU A 676 16.02 6.52 18.66
C LEU A 676 15.30 7.05 17.42
N THR A 677 13.97 7.23 17.46
CA THR A 677 13.18 7.79 16.36
C THR A 677 13.68 9.19 15.95
N ALA A 678 13.90 10.09 16.91
CA ALA A 678 14.39 11.44 16.60
C ALA A 678 15.76 11.43 15.91
N GLN A 679 16.67 10.55 16.35
CA GLN A 679 18.00 10.43 15.76
C GLN A 679 17.97 9.72 14.40
N ARG A 680 17.09 8.73 14.24
CA ARG A 680 16.81 8.07 12.97
C ARG A 680 16.33 9.09 11.96
N ASN A 681 15.28 9.84 12.26
CA ASN A 681 14.69 10.82 11.33
C ASN A 681 15.75 11.84 10.86
N ALA A 682 16.51 12.42 11.79
CA ALA A 682 17.55 13.39 11.45
C ALA A 682 18.67 12.80 10.57
N LEU A 683 19.02 11.51 10.75
CA LEU A 683 20.01 10.84 9.91
C LEU A 683 19.41 10.47 8.55
N ALA A 684 18.21 9.88 8.50
CA ALA A 684 17.51 9.53 7.28
C ALA A 684 17.30 10.76 6.39
N ASP A 685 16.91 11.91 6.96
CA ASP A 685 16.80 13.18 6.26
C ASP A 685 18.10 13.60 5.57
N GLU A 686 19.24 13.47 6.27
CA GLU A 686 20.55 13.81 5.71
C GLU A 686 20.96 12.82 4.61
N LEU A 687 20.67 11.52 4.78
CA LEU A 687 20.95 10.49 3.78
C LEU A 687 20.12 10.74 2.51
N LEU A 688 18.81 10.92 2.63
CA LEU A 688 17.90 11.19 1.52
C LEU A 688 18.27 12.48 0.79
N THR A 689 18.64 13.55 1.51
CA THR A 689 19.14 14.79 0.89
C THR A 689 20.38 14.56 0.02
N LEU A 690 21.27 13.65 0.41
CA LEU A 690 22.47 13.31 -0.37
C LEU A 690 22.16 12.39 -1.55
N LEU A 691 21.29 11.40 -1.36
CA LEU A 691 20.88 10.43 -2.38
C LEU A 691 20.10 11.13 -3.49
N GLU A 692 18.97 11.76 -3.17
CA GLU A 692 18.16 12.46 -4.17
C GLU A 692 18.89 13.66 -4.78
N GLY A 693 19.76 14.31 -4.00
CA GLY A 693 20.63 15.36 -4.52
C GLY A 693 21.57 14.87 -5.63
N ALA A 694 22.01 13.61 -5.56
CA ALA A 694 22.85 13.00 -6.58
C ALA A 694 22.05 12.57 -7.82
N GLU A 695 20.86 12.01 -7.58
CA GLU A 695 19.95 11.39 -8.57
C GLU A 695 19.18 12.48 -9.34
N PHE A 696 18.38 13.28 -8.64
CA PHE A 696 17.44 14.25 -9.22
C PHE A 696 17.93 15.71 -9.16
N GLY A 697 19.00 15.99 -8.41
CA GLY A 697 19.56 17.33 -8.26
C GLY A 697 18.86 18.19 -7.21
N GLY A 698 18.52 19.44 -7.54
CA GLY A 698 17.82 20.34 -6.62
C GLY A 698 18.64 20.77 -5.39
N GLY A 699 17.96 20.94 -4.24
CA GLY A 699 18.56 21.48 -3.02
C GLY A 699 19.72 20.64 -2.45
N GLY A 700 19.72 19.33 -2.70
CA GLY A 700 20.76 18.39 -2.28
C GLY A 700 21.97 18.32 -3.22
N GLN A 701 21.89 18.88 -4.44
CA GLN A 701 22.88 18.68 -5.49
C GLN A 701 24.31 19.08 -5.08
N GLN A 702 24.45 20.22 -4.39
CA GLN A 702 25.75 20.68 -3.92
C GLN A 702 26.33 19.79 -2.82
N ALA A 703 25.46 19.24 -1.96
CA ALA A 703 25.87 18.35 -0.89
C ALA A 703 26.33 17.00 -1.46
N ALA A 704 25.58 16.46 -2.42
CA ALA A 704 25.91 15.25 -3.16
C ALA A 704 27.22 15.38 -3.95
N ALA A 705 27.43 16.51 -4.64
CA ALA A 705 28.66 16.78 -5.40
C ALA A 705 29.92 16.86 -4.52
N LYS A 706 29.76 17.12 -3.22
CA LYS A 706 30.84 17.19 -2.22
C LYS A 706 30.93 15.94 -1.35
N LEU A 707 30.25 14.84 -1.71
CA LEU A 707 30.33 13.59 -0.97
C LEU A 707 31.76 13.03 -1.05
N THR A 708 32.33 12.67 0.10
CA THR A 708 33.70 12.13 0.21
C THR A 708 33.68 10.85 1.03
N PRO A 709 34.69 9.97 0.90
CA PRO A 709 34.81 8.77 1.72
C PRO A 709 34.78 9.06 3.24
N ALA A 710 35.38 10.18 3.68
CA ALA A 710 35.39 10.57 5.10
C ALA A 710 33.98 10.97 5.60
N ARG A 711 33.21 11.71 4.79
CA ARG A 711 31.82 12.05 5.12
C ARG A 711 30.95 10.79 5.14
N THR A 712 31.09 9.91 4.13
CA THR A 712 30.38 8.63 4.08
C THR A 712 30.68 7.79 5.32
N ALA A 713 31.95 7.62 5.69
CA ALA A 713 32.35 6.89 6.90
C ALA A 713 31.74 7.48 8.20
N THR A 714 31.61 8.81 8.27
CA THR A 714 30.98 9.48 9.42
C THR A 714 29.48 9.17 9.52
N LEU A 715 28.77 9.16 8.39
CA LEU A 715 27.35 8.82 8.33
C LEU A 715 27.12 7.34 8.67
N LEU A 716 27.95 6.45 8.11
CA LEU A 716 27.96 5.03 8.44
C LEU A 716 28.21 4.78 9.94
N ALA A 717 29.15 5.50 10.55
CA ALA A 717 29.41 5.38 11.99
C ALA A 717 28.20 5.83 12.84
N ARG A 718 27.51 6.92 12.45
CA ARG A 718 26.29 7.38 13.14
C ARG A 718 25.17 6.33 13.06
N GLY A 719 24.93 5.78 11.87
CA GLY A 719 23.92 4.75 11.67
C GLY A 719 24.24 3.45 12.43
N ASN A 720 25.49 2.98 12.36
CA ASN A 720 25.92 1.81 13.13
C ASN A 720 25.83 2.04 14.65
N ASN A 721 26.09 3.25 15.14
CA ASN A 721 25.90 3.57 16.56
C ASN A 721 24.42 3.50 16.97
N LEU A 722 23.51 3.99 16.12
CA LEU A 722 22.08 3.91 16.34
C LEU A 722 21.62 2.45 16.47
N LEU A 723 22.03 1.60 15.53
CA LEU A 723 21.74 0.16 15.53
C LEU A 723 22.30 -0.54 16.77
N GLN A 724 23.57 -0.28 17.12
CA GLN A 724 24.19 -0.85 18.32
C GLN A 724 23.45 -0.46 19.60
N ARG A 725 22.94 0.78 19.69
CA ARG A 725 22.15 1.23 20.84
C ARG A 725 20.81 0.53 20.94
N ALA A 726 20.10 0.37 19.82
CA ALA A 726 18.85 -0.39 19.79
C ALA A 726 19.09 -1.85 20.21
N HIS A 727 20.07 -2.53 19.62
CA HIS A 727 20.41 -3.91 20.01
C HIS A 727 20.79 -4.01 21.50
N GLY A 728 21.58 -3.08 22.03
CA GLY A 728 21.98 -3.06 23.44
C GLY A 728 20.84 -2.90 24.45
N LEU A 729 19.67 -2.38 24.04
CA LEU A 729 18.49 -2.28 24.91
C LEU A 729 17.74 -3.61 25.05
N THR A 730 17.85 -4.50 24.07
CA THR A 730 17.22 -5.83 24.11
C THR A 730 18.07 -6.84 24.89
N THR A 731 19.41 -6.79 24.76
CA THR A 731 20.32 -7.79 25.37
C THR A 731 20.56 -7.62 26.86
N ARG A 732 20.42 -6.41 27.42
CA ARG A 732 20.67 -6.14 28.85
C ARG A 732 19.67 -6.80 29.82
N ARG A 733 18.69 -7.53 29.31
CA ARG A 733 17.68 -8.27 30.10
C ARG A 733 17.92 -9.79 30.18
N SER A 734 18.86 -10.35 29.42
CA SER A 734 19.19 -11.79 29.51
C SER A 734 20.25 -12.10 30.58
N ARG A 735 20.39 -11.26 31.61
CA ARG A 735 21.24 -11.47 32.78
C ARG A 735 20.53 -11.07 34.07
#